data_AF-A0A2W1BCK7-F1
#
_entry.id   AF-A0A2W1BCK7-F1
#
_cell.length_a   1.000
_cell.length_b   1.000
_cell.length_c   1.000
_cell.angle_alpha   90.00
_cell.angle_beta   90.00
_cell.angle_gamma   90.00
#
_symmetry.space_group_name_H-M   'P 1'
#
loop_
_entity.id
_entity.type
_entity.pdbx_description
1 polymer ?
#
loop_
_entity_poly.entity_id
_entity_poly.type
_entity_poly.pdbx_seq_one_letter_code
_entity_poly.pdbx_strand_id
1 'polypeptide(L)'
;MEKICDTPFVEFDIYNVFDIKVLRAKIRKMEATAMDAVLDMYKVIVVYLVIVYEGFEPYITQMAEHWIKYVRRFDILLEDALRLGIKSTMQNMYKCVHGDGTMAPSPLIKMDLYLTGKNITYIPTKIEIQDTFTTVLEEIVHIMSTVPRLFEKFSLPSGGLKKFYEAIALDQDCNKLQRFINDEIDYNIKLVNDHLTMWDPYMHIWTVDKDQFLEQYRAERHTAEDFDCLVINYSNLANSIQIQETINQIHFITLNSSELKKSIIAHCIVWQTRLGELLRTITEADIDVVYNYVEKSSEQAMKVPTDLKELQESIETYDRLLSEITAIEKTFPPISDQMLTLAKFEVELSSDMITRHENIPVLWSDYLGVLEEAKKNLEANKERFKTNLLDQAEVFKEQAKEFCEDFYRTAPVSSDISGKDALAQLKAFREQLNALRAQEQLIRDGLAVFNLTTPVNLDLLKMEKELEKLEEVWGLVNQWEESWEKYKTQSFWEMETDEMEENVMFLFRNFNKLSRQLKDKNWEIIDTTRIKVDAFRRTLPLIGDLKNPCMRERHWDRIKTLMAVDFDQNSADFKLDLIMRLNFQAYAEEIAEISNAATMELNIENGLKAIREVWKNTTFEMQHHRGDMYKIKTVDDVMQFLEDHQVQLSSMKSTKYVEPFIKEVDYWEKSLGYVAECIEISLQVQRRYLYLETIFSGEDIRKQLPAEVLIFDALTAAWTEVTGSMHAGKNAIEACIYKPQPYLFNKLNQMVDNLDGILRALEKYLETKRQLFPRFYFISNDDLLEILGNSKRPSLIQVHLKKLFDNVNRIRIDKVIKTLFMKTNSLQ
;
A
#
# COMPACT_ATOMS: atom_id res chain seq x y z
N MET A 1 31.96 71.77 83.97
CA MET A 1 31.95 71.93 82.50
C MET A 1 33.18 71.32 81.87
N GLU A 2 34.40 71.77 82.17
CA GLU A 2 35.64 71.16 81.63
C GLU A 2 35.72 69.64 81.84
N LYS A 3 35.47 69.16 83.07
CA LYS A 3 35.40 67.71 83.35
C LYS A 3 34.37 66.94 82.51
N ILE A 4 33.28 67.58 82.08
CA ILE A 4 32.26 66.97 81.21
C ILE A 4 32.78 66.90 79.77
N CYS A 5 33.50 67.93 79.31
CA CYS A 5 34.17 67.91 78.00
C CYS A 5 35.22 66.79 77.93
N ASP A 6 35.95 66.56 79.02
CA ASP A 6 37.06 65.60 79.10
C ASP A 6 36.59 64.15 79.38
N THR A 7 35.28 63.88 79.36
CA THR A 7 34.72 62.52 79.57
C THR A 7 34.20 61.96 78.24
N PRO A 8 35.04 61.29 77.43
CA PRO A 8 34.57 60.59 76.23
C PRO A 8 33.71 59.37 76.62
N PHE A 9 32.67 59.11 75.84
CA PHE A 9 31.79 57.94 75.99
C PHE A 9 32.47 56.66 75.49
N VAL A 10 33.40 56.78 74.55
CA VAL A 10 34.20 55.66 74.03
C VAL A 10 35.66 56.08 73.88
N GLU A 11 36.56 55.30 74.49
CA GLU A 11 38.02 55.43 74.45
C GLU A 11 38.70 54.05 74.50
N PHE A 12 39.35 53.65 73.40
CA PHE A 12 40.04 52.36 73.33
C PHE A 12 41.56 52.51 73.38
N ASP A 13 42.20 51.62 74.14
CA ASP A 13 43.62 51.34 73.97
C ASP A 13 43.83 50.55 72.67
N ILE A 14 44.68 51.08 71.79
CA ILE A 14 44.85 50.72 70.37
C ILE A 14 45.51 49.33 70.16
N TYR A 15 45.61 48.48 71.19
CA TYR A 15 46.45 47.26 71.18
C TYR A 15 45.72 45.92 71.30
N ASN A 16 44.38 45.91 71.36
CA ASN A 16 43.61 44.68 71.53
C ASN A 16 42.71 44.39 70.32
N VAL A 17 42.80 43.15 69.80
CA VAL A 17 41.88 42.62 68.78
C VAL A 17 40.71 41.93 69.48
N PHE A 18 39.49 42.30 69.13
CA PHE A 18 38.26 41.81 69.77
C PHE A 18 37.44 40.95 68.81
N ASP A 19 36.72 39.97 69.35
CA ASP A 19 35.54 39.44 68.68
C ASP A 19 34.42 40.51 68.71
N ILE A 20 33.66 40.65 67.63
CA ILE A 20 32.72 41.78 67.49
C ILE A 20 31.67 41.83 68.61
N LYS A 21 31.25 40.67 69.12
CA LYS A 21 30.29 40.58 70.23
C LYS A 21 30.89 41.11 71.54
N VAL A 22 32.18 40.85 71.76
CA VAL A 22 32.92 41.35 72.92
C VAL A 22 33.17 42.84 72.79
N LEU A 23 33.51 43.32 71.58
CA LEU A 23 33.67 44.74 71.30
C LEU A 23 32.39 45.53 71.60
N ARG A 24 31.24 45.09 71.06
CA ARG A 24 29.93 45.72 71.34
C ARG A 24 29.60 45.76 72.83
N ALA A 25 29.86 44.67 73.56
CA ALA A 25 29.64 44.64 75.01
C ALA A 25 30.55 45.63 75.75
N LYS A 26 31.79 45.81 75.28
CA LYS A 26 32.74 46.75 75.86
C LYS A 26 32.36 48.21 75.58
N ILE A 27 31.95 48.54 74.35
CA ILE A 27 31.42 49.87 73.96
C ILE A 27 30.28 50.25 74.90
N ARG A 28 29.24 49.41 75.01
CA ARG A 28 28.07 49.68 75.85
C ARG A 28 28.42 49.89 77.33
N LYS A 29 29.39 49.13 77.85
CA LYS A 29 29.85 49.29 79.23
C LYS A 29 30.54 50.65 79.43
N MET A 30 31.34 51.09 78.47
CA MET A 30 32.04 52.37 78.52
C MET A 30 31.07 53.54 78.42
N GLU A 31 30.11 53.47 77.49
CA GLU A 31 29.08 54.49 77.34
C GLU A 31 28.24 54.63 78.61
N ALA A 32 27.84 53.52 79.23
CA ALA A 32 27.11 53.53 80.50
C ALA A 32 27.95 54.15 81.64
N THR A 33 29.24 53.81 81.73
CA THR A 33 30.12 54.34 82.78
C THR A 33 30.37 55.84 82.60
N ALA A 34 30.58 56.30 81.37
CA ALA A 34 30.72 57.71 81.04
C ALA A 34 29.44 58.48 81.34
N MET A 35 28.28 57.90 81.01
CA MET A 35 26.98 58.49 81.29
C MET A 35 26.72 58.67 82.79
N ASP A 36 27.04 57.67 83.62
CA ASP A 36 26.93 57.77 85.07
C ASP A 36 27.81 58.92 85.62
N ALA A 37 29.04 59.06 85.11
CA ALA A 37 29.94 60.16 85.48
C ALA A 37 29.38 61.53 85.06
N VAL A 38 28.79 61.64 83.86
CA VAL A 38 28.12 62.85 83.37
C VAL A 38 26.91 63.21 84.24
N LEU A 39 26.10 62.23 84.64
CA LEU A 39 24.95 62.44 85.53
C LEU A 39 25.38 62.90 86.93
N ASP A 40 26.47 62.37 87.47
CA ASP A 40 27.00 62.82 88.76
C ASP A 40 27.55 64.25 88.68
N MET A 41 28.25 64.59 87.61
CA MET A 41 28.68 65.98 87.35
C MET A 41 27.49 66.92 87.15
N TYR A 42 26.43 66.47 86.47
CA TYR A 42 25.18 67.21 86.30
C TYR A 42 24.52 67.50 87.66
N LYS A 43 24.44 66.51 88.56
CA LYS A 43 23.92 66.71 89.93
C LYS A 43 24.70 67.78 90.68
N VAL A 44 26.04 67.77 90.57
CA VAL A 44 26.91 68.78 91.21
C VAL A 44 26.63 70.18 90.66
N ILE A 45 26.43 70.33 89.33
CA ILE A 45 26.05 71.61 88.72
C ILE A 45 24.71 72.11 89.28
N VAL A 46 23.72 71.21 89.40
CA VAL A 46 22.40 71.55 89.97
C VAL A 46 22.55 72.02 91.42
N VAL A 47 23.36 71.35 92.25
CA VAL A 47 23.61 71.77 93.64
C VAL A 47 24.22 73.17 93.71
N TYR A 48 25.23 73.48 92.89
CA TYR A 48 25.82 74.82 92.87
C TYR A 48 24.83 75.89 92.41
N LEU A 49 23.97 75.59 91.43
CA LEU A 49 22.90 76.51 91.02
C LEU A 49 21.89 76.75 92.13
N VAL A 50 21.53 75.72 92.91
CA VAL A 50 20.65 75.88 94.08
C VAL A 50 21.31 76.77 95.15
N ILE A 51 22.60 76.60 95.44
CA ILE A 51 23.31 77.46 96.41
C ILE A 51 23.31 78.93 95.95
N VAL A 52 23.53 79.18 94.65
CA VAL A 52 23.45 80.54 94.11
C VAL A 52 22.01 81.07 94.21
N TYR A 53 21.01 80.24 93.94
CA TYR A 53 19.60 80.63 94.08
C TYR A 53 19.25 81.06 95.51
N GLU A 54 19.62 80.25 96.52
CA GLU A 54 19.40 80.55 97.94
C GLU A 54 20.04 81.88 98.36
N GLY A 55 21.24 82.18 97.85
CA GLY A 55 21.91 83.46 98.13
C GLY A 55 21.17 84.70 97.62
N PHE A 56 20.31 84.56 96.60
CA PHE A 56 19.52 85.64 96.00
C PHE A 56 18.01 85.51 96.23
N GLU A 57 17.57 84.50 96.98
CA GLU A 57 16.15 84.20 97.24
C GLU A 57 15.35 85.42 97.71
N PRO A 58 15.83 86.28 98.63
CA PRO A 58 15.09 87.46 99.07
C PRO A 58 14.82 88.49 97.96
N TYR A 59 15.63 88.50 96.90
CA TYR A 59 15.58 89.47 95.81
C TYR A 59 15.09 88.88 94.48
N ILE A 60 14.72 87.60 94.45
CA ILE A 60 14.46 86.86 93.21
C ILE A 60 13.26 87.39 92.42
N THR A 61 12.25 87.95 93.11
CA THR A 61 11.07 88.54 92.46
C THR A 61 11.40 89.79 91.65
N GLN A 62 12.44 90.53 92.02
CA GLN A 62 12.94 91.69 91.26
C GLN A 62 13.95 91.26 90.18
N MET A 63 14.62 90.12 90.36
CA MET A 63 15.70 89.65 89.48
C MET A 63 15.34 88.43 88.61
N ALA A 64 14.06 88.07 88.50
CA ALA A 64 13.61 86.85 87.83
C ALA A 64 14.12 86.72 86.37
N GLU A 65 14.11 87.81 85.60
CA GLU A 65 14.66 87.80 84.23
C GLU A 65 16.18 87.56 84.19
N HIS A 66 16.92 88.10 85.17
CA HIS A 66 18.35 87.90 85.28
C HIS A 66 18.68 86.46 85.71
N TRP A 67 17.88 85.86 86.59
CA TRP A 67 18.00 84.45 86.98
C TRP A 67 17.76 83.51 85.80
N ILE A 68 16.70 83.74 85.01
CA ILE A 68 16.42 82.96 83.79
C ILE A 68 17.60 83.08 82.81
N LYS A 69 18.15 84.28 82.60
CA LYS A 69 19.33 84.48 81.75
C LYS A 69 20.58 83.77 82.31
N TYR A 70 20.75 83.76 83.64
CA TYR A 70 21.88 83.10 84.31
C TYR A 70 21.82 81.57 84.15
N VAL A 71 20.70 80.93 84.49
CA VAL A 71 20.52 79.48 84.32
C VAL A 71 20.63 79.08 82.86
N ARG A 72 20.04 79.87 81.94
CA ARG A 72 20.15 79.63 80.50
C ARG A 72 21.59 79.68 80.00
N ARG A 73 22.43 80.57 80.53
CA ARG A 73 23.85 80.62 80.18
C ARG A 73 24.57 79.32 80.58
N PHE A 74 24.28 78.78 81.76
CA PHE A 74 24.83 77.49 82.18
C PHE A 74 24.26 76.30 81.40
N ASP A 75 23.00 76.36 80.98
CA ASP A 75 22.37 75.33 80.15
C ASP A 75 23.02 75.24 78.75
N ILE A 76 23.28 76.40 78.12
CA ILE A 76 24.03 76.47 76.86
C ILE A 76 25.47 75.99 77.04
N LEU A 77 26.16 76.39 78.12
CA LEU A 77 27.51 75.90 78.41
C LEU A 77 27.55 74.39 78.66
N LEU A 78 26.49 73.81 79.25
CA LEU A 78 26.36 72.37 79.42
C LEU A 78 26.16 71.66 78.09
N GLU A 79 25.34 72.21 77.20
CA GLU A 79 25.15 71.70 75.83
C GLU A 79 26.47 71.68 75.07
N ASP A 80 27.22 72.78 75.11
CA ASP A 80 28.51 72.88 74.44
C ASP A 80 29.51 71.87 75.02
N ALA A 81 29.52 71.69 76.34
CA ALA A 81 30.38 70.70 77.00
C ALA A 81 30.03 69.26 76.60
N LEU A 82 28.74 68.91 76.57
CA LEU A 82 28.26 67.59 76.13
C LEU A 82 28.56 67.36 74.65
N ARG A 83 28.34 68.36 73.79
CA ARG A 83 28.67 68.30 72.36
C ARG A 83 30.17 68.04 72.16
N LEU A 84 31.03 68.72 72.91
CA LEU A 84 32.49 68.51 72.83
C LEU A 84 32.91 67.10 73.28
N GLY A 85 32.35 66.57 74.37
CA GLY A 85 32.64 65.22 74.84
C GLY A 85 32.18 64.12 73.85
N ILE A 86 31.01 64.30 73.23
CA ILE A 86 30.51 63.38 72.19
C ILE A 86 31.34 63.52 70.91
N LYS A 87 31.72 64.73 70.51
CA LYS A 87 32.63 64.95 69.39
C LYS A 87 33.98 64.26 69.62
N SER A 88 34.54 64.35 70.83
CA SER A 88 35.77 63.62 71.20
C SER A 88 35.58 62.11 71.08
N THR A 89 34.43 61.58 71.50
CA THR A 89 34.07 60.16 71.33
C THR A 89 34.05 59.74 69.85
N MET A 90 33.37 60.51 69.00
CA MET A 90 33.29 60.25 67.57
C MET A 90 34.65 60.33 66.90
N GLN A 91 35.53 61.25 67.34
CA GLN A 91 36.91 61.33 66.88
C GLN A 91 37.74 60.12 67.31
N ASN A 92 37.56 59.64 68.55
CA ASN A 92 38.23 58.44 69.04
C ASN A 92 37.80 57.20 68.23
N MET A 93 36.51 57.05 67.96
CA MET A 93 35.99 55.95 67.15
C MET A 93 36.52 56.01 65.72
N TYR A 94 36.48 57.20 65.09
CA TYR A 94 37.07 57.39 63.77
C TYR A 94 38.56 57.06 63.73
N LYS A 95 39.34 57.50 64.73
CA LYS A 95 40.77 57.17 64.85
C LYS A 95 41.02 55.67 64.99
N CYS A 96 40.13 54.92 65.63
CA CYS A 96 40.25 53.46 65.74
C CYS A 96 40.08 52.75 64.38
N VAL A 97 39.20 53.27 63.52
CA VAL A 97 38.87 52.64 62.24
C VAL A 97 39.75 53.17 61.11
N HIS A 98 40.11 54.46 61.11
CA HIS A 98 40.88 55.12 60.05
C HIS A 98 42.40 55.21 60.35
N GLY A 99 42.78 55.23 61.63
CA GLY A 99 44.14 55.53 62.07
C GLY A 99 44.37 57.03 62.31
N ASP A 100 45.64 57.41 62.49
CA ASP A 100 46.04 58.80 62.77
C ASP A 100 46.29 59.65 61.51
N GLY A 101 45.96 59.09 60.34
CA GLY A 101 46.17 59.73 59.02
C GLY A 101 47.59 59.55 58.46
N THR A 102 48.54 59.04 59.24
CA THR A 102 49.92 58.75 58.80
C THR A 102 50.24 57.25 58.80
N MET A 103 49.62 56.49 59.70
CA MET A 103 49.72 55.04 59.80
C MET A 103 48.35 54.38 59.64
N ALA A 104 48.34 53.16 59.10
CA ALA A 104 47.15 52.32 59.05
C ALA A 104 46.64 52.05 60.49
N PRO A 105 45.32 51.87 60.68
CA PRO A 105 44.75 51.54 61.98
C PRO A 105 45.33 50.23 62.51
N SER A 106 45.45 50.15 63.82
CA SER A 106 45.78 48.87 64.47
C SER A 106 44.58 47.92 64.36
N PRO A 107 44.81 46.61 64.27
CA PRO A 107 43.73 45.66 64.15
C PRO A 107 42.84 45.69 65.40
N LEU A 108 41.54 45.80 65.16
CA LEU A 108 40.51 45.97 66.17
C LEU A 108 39.56 44.76 66.21
N ILE A 109 39.27 44.15 65.06
CA ILE A 109 38.31 43.05 64.94
C ILE A 109 38.96 41.79 64.40
N LYS A 110 38.67 40.66 65.05
CA LYS A 110 38.97 39.33 64.51
C LYS A 110 37.83 38.87 63.60
N MET A 111 38.17 38.35 62.42
CA MET A 111 37.22 37.78 61.47
C MET A 111 37.71 36.41 60.99
N ASP A 112 36.89 35.38 61.14
CA ASP A 112 37.18 34.01 60.74
C ASP A 112 36.49 33.68 59.40
N LEU A 113 37.21 33.02 58.49
CA LEU A 113 36.70 32.56 57.18
C LEU A 113 36.28 31.09 57.22
N TYR A 114 35.13 30.79 56.61
CA TYR A 114 34.55 29.46 56.50
C TYR A 114 34.15 29.15 55.07
N LEU A 115 34.10 27.85 54.74
CA LEU A 115 33.49 27.36 53.51
C LEU A 115 32.12 26.77 53.84
N THR A 116 31.05 27.40 53.36
CA THR A 116 29.67 26.94 53.59
C THR A 116 28.98 26.71 52.26
N GLY A 117 28.73 25.44 51.93
CA GLY A 117 28.23 25.04 50.62
C GLY A 117 29.27 25.33 49.54
N LYS A 118 28.94 26.19 48.57
CA LYS A 118 29.84 26.57 47.47
C LYS A 118 30.53 27.93 47.64
N ASN A 119 30.24 28.65 48.74
CA ASN A 119 30.67 30.03 48.94
C ASN A 119 31.56 30.18 50.18
N ILE A 120 32.53 31.09 50.10
CA ILE A 120 33.34 31.52 51.23
C ILE A 120 32.53 32.54 52.03
N THR A 121 32.32 32.25 53.31
CA THR A 121 31.61 33.13 54.24
C THR A 121 32.53 33.57 55.36
N TYR A 122 32.25 34.72 55.96
CA TYR A 122 33.06 35.28 57.03
C TYR A 122 32.22 35.70 58.23
N ILE A 123 32.77 35.48 59.42
CA ILE A 123 32.18 35.83 60.71
C ILE A 123 33.16 36.74 61.45
N PRO A 124 32.79 37.96 61.86
CA PRO A 124 31.46 38.55 61.81
C PRO A 124 31.01 38.95 60.40
N THR A 125 29.71 38.90 60.15
CA THR A 125 29.16 39.23 58.82
C THR A 125 29.30 40.71 58.50
N LYS A 126 29.21 41.07 57.21
CA LYS A 126 29.16 42.48 56.76
C LYS A 126 28.16 43.31 57.57
N ILE A 127 26.98 42.75 57.82
CA ILE A 127 25.90 43.42 58.56
C ILE A 127 26.32 43.65 60.01
N GLU A 128 26.91 42.65 60.66
CA GLU A 128 27.40 42.80 62.04
C GLU A 128 28.51 43.86 62.15
N ILE A 129 29.40 43.96 61.16
CA ILE A 129 30.42 45.01 61.14
C ILE A 129 29.78 46.38 60.96
N GLN A 130 28.92 46.55 59.97
CA GLN A 130 28.22 47.81 59.71
C GLN A 130 27.41 48.26 60.94
N ASP A 131 26.54 47.41 61.47
CA ASP A 131 25.72 47.70 62.66
C ASP A 131 26.53 48.10 63.91
N THR A 132 27.80 47.71 64.02
CA THR A 132 28.62 48.06 65.20
C THR A 132 29.12 49.50 65.15
N PHE A 133 29.42 50.01 63.95
CA PHE A 133 30.09 51.30 63.78
C PHE A 133 29.20 52.37 63.19
N THR A 134 28.16 52.01 62.43
CA THR A 134 27.28 52.99 61.77
C THR A 134 26.23 53.60 62.70
N THR A 135 25.97 52.97 63.85
CA THR A 135 24.95 53.40 64.83
C THR A 135 25.53 54.08 66.08
N VAL A 136 26.84 54.33 66.13
CA VAL A 136 27.53 54.84 67.34
C VAL A 136 26.93 56.17 67.81
N LEU A 137 26.73 57.14 66.91
CA LEU A 137 26.10 58.41 67.26
C LEU A 137 24.65 58.23 67.72
N GLU A 138 23.89 57.33 67.09
CA GLU A 138 22.50 57.06 67.43
C GLU A 138 22.37 56.44 68.83
N GLU A 139 23.26 55.49 69.18
CA GLU A 139 23.32 54.87 70.50
C GLU A 139 23.65 55.91 71.59
N ILE A 140 24.65 56.78 71.36
CA ILE A 140 25.00 57.86 72.30
C ILE A 140 23.84 58.86 72.45
N VAL A 141 23.20 59.27 71.35
CA VAL A 141 22.02 60.16 71.39
C VAL A 141 20.89 59.55 72.20
N HIS A 142 20.66 58.24 72.05
CA HIS A 142 19.65 57.52 72.82
C HIS A 142 19.96 57.54 74.32
N ILE A 143 21.21 57.26 74.72
CA ILE A 143 21.65 57.31 76.12
C ILE A 143 21.48 58.72 76.70
N MET A 144 21.84 59.75 75.92
CA MET A 144 21.72 61.16 76.30
C MET A 144 20.28 61.66 76.49
N SER A 145 19.27 60.92 76.00
CA SER A 145 17.86 61.28 76.20
C SER A 145 17.43 61.31 77.67
N THR A 146 18.22 60.68 78.55
CA THR A 146 17.97 60.62 79.99
C THR A 146 18.44 61.87 80.77
N VAL A 147 19.23 62.77 80.16
CA VAL A 147 19.67 64.02 80.80
C VAL A 147 18.65 65.14 80.54
N PRO A 148 17.92 65.64 81.56
CA PRO A 148 17.02 66.77 81.38
C PRO A 148 17.79 68.08 81.28
N ARG A 149 17.23 69.05 80.57
CA ARG A 149 17.77 70.43 80.54
C ARG A 149 17.68 71.08 81.91
N LEU A 150 18.55 72.05 82.21
CA LEU A 150 18.48 72.80 83.47
C LEU A 150 17.18 73.60 83.55
N PHE A 151 16.72 74.18 82.43
CA PHE A 151 15.42 74.86 82.42
C PHE A 151 14.25 73.90 82.71
N GLU A 152 14.28 72.64 82.25
CA GLU A 152 13.25 71.65 82.59
C GLU A 152 13.32 71.29 84.07
N LYS A 153 14.53 71.12 84.61
CA LYS A 153 14.76 70.80 86.02
C LYS A 153 14.25 71.88 86.98
N PHE A 154 14.44 73.15 86.62
CA PHE A 154 14.01 74.31 87.40
C PHE A 154 12.64 74.89 86.95
N SER A 155 11.92 74.22 86.05
CA SER A 155 10.61 74.66 85.51
C SER A 155 10.61 76.08 84.92
N LEU A 156 11.70 76.44 84.22
CA LEU A 156 11.88 77.75 83.56
C LEU A 156 11.44 77.69 82.08
N PRO A 157 11.07 78.83 81.45
CA PRO A 157 10.72 78.86 80.03
C PRO A 157 11.89 78.43 79.13
N SER A 158 11.63 77.52 78.19
CA SER A 158 12.66 76.93 77.29
C SER A 158 13.43 77.96 76.47
N GLY A 159 12.81 79.09 76.14
CA GLY A 159 13.45 80.17 75.38
C GLY A 159 13.92 79.73 73.99
N GLY A 160 13.32 78.69 73.41
CA GLY A 160 13.67 78.14 72.10
C GLY A 160 14.76 77.05 72.11
N LEU A 161 15.31 76.69 73.27
CA LEU A 161 16.28 75.59 73.39
C LEU A 161 15.59 74.23 73.21
N LYS A 162 16.19 73.35 72.40
CA LYS A 162 15.78 71.95 72.22
C LYS A 162 16.34 71.07 73.34
N LYS A 163 15.83 69.85 73.51
CA LYS A 163 16.43 68.88 74.45
C LYS A 163 17.87 68.53 74.04
N PHE A 164 18.72 68.11 74.98
CA PHE A 164 20.14 67.84 74.70
C PHE A 164 20.32 66.83 73.56
N TYR A 165 19.63 65.70 73.60
CA TYR A 165 19.73 64.66 72.57
C TYR A 165 19.33 65.16 71.16
N GLU A 166 18.31 66.03 71.05
CA GLU A 166 17.88 66.61 69.76
C GLU A 166 18.90 67.58 69.19
N ALA A 167 19.56 68.36 70.07
CA ALA A 167 20.61 69.27 69.68
C ALA A 167 21.87 68.53 69.21
N ILE A 168 22.22 67.43 69.89
CA ILE A 168 23.35 66.56 69.52
C ILE A 168 23.06 65.80 68.23
N ALA A 169 21.84 65.26 68.05
CA ALA A 169 21.45 64.55 66.83
C ALA A 169 21.54 65.43 65.56
N LEU A 170 21.32 66.74 65.70
CA LEU A 170 21.41 67.72 64.61
C LEU A 170 22.82 68.33 64.46
N ASP A 171 23.78 67.94 65.28
CA ASP A 171 25.13 68.50 65.26
C ASP A 171 25.87 68.11 63.97
N GLN A 172 26.32 69.11 63.21
CA GLN A 172 26.94 68.87 61.90
C GLN A 172 28.29 68.16 62.01
N ASP A 173 29.05 68.42 63.07
CA ASP A 173 30.39 67.84 63.23
C ASP A 173 30.30 66.37 63.63
N CYS A 174 29.41 66.01 64.57
CA CYS A 174 29.17 64.62 64.95
C CYS A 174 28.62 63.80 63.77
N ASN A 175 27.67 64.36 63.00
CA ASN A 175 27.14 63.70 61.80
C ASN A 175 28.19 63.52 60.69
N LYS A 176 29.10 64.50 60.50
CA LYS A 176 30.23 64.36 59.57
C LYS A 176 31.17 63.23 60.00
N LEU A 177 31.50 63.15 61.29
CA LEU A 177 32.36 62.08 61.82
C LEU A 177 31.70 60.70 61.68
N GLN A 178 30.38 60.58 61.91
CA GLN A 178 29.66 59.33 61.66
C GLN A 178 29.73 58.92 60.18
N ARG A 179 29.58 59.86 59.25
CA ARG A 179 29.73 59.57 57.80
C ARG A 179 31.14 59.08 57.46
N PHE A 180 32.18 59.71 58.00
CA PHE A 180 33.55 59.27 57.77
C PHE A 180 33.82 57.87 58.34
N ILE A 181 33.23 57.53 59.49
CA ILE A 181 33.28 56.16 60.03
C ILE A 181 32.60 55.20 59.04
N ASN A 182 31.40 55.53 58.54
CA ASN A 182 30.66 54.67 57.60
C ASN A 182 31.45 54.42 56.30
N ASP A 183 32.04 55.48 55.73
CA ASP A 183 32.84 55.40 54.50
C ASP A 183 34.07 54.49 54.70
N GLU A 184 34.72 54.55 55.87
CA GLU A 184 35.86 53.69 56.19
C GLU A 184 35.48 52.22 56.37
N ILE A 185 34.30 51.94 56.94
CA ILE A 185 33.78 50.58 57.03
C ILE A 185 33.50 50.00 55.64
N ASP A 186 32.86 50.76 54.76
CA ASP A 186 32.59 50.31 53.39
C ASP A 186 33.88 50.10 52.59
N TYR A 187 34.89 50.96 52.79
CA TYR A 187 36.23 50.78 52.23
C TYR A 187 36.90 49.48 52.73
N ASN A 188 36.85 49.21 54.03
CA ASN A 188 37.41 47.98 54.60
C ASN A 188 36.72 46.73 54.06
N ILE A 189 35.38 46.73 53.97
CA ILE A 189 34.61 45.61 53.41
C ILE A 189 35.03 45.34 51.96
N LYS A 190 35.31 46.39 51.18
CA LYS A 190 35.82 46.23 49.82
C LYS A 190 37.20 45.55 49.81
N LEU A 191 38.13 46.00 50.66
CA LEU A 191 39.46 45.37 50.79
C LEU A 191 39.38 43.90 51.23
N VAL A 192 38.45 43.58 52.12
CA VAL A 192 38.17 42.19 52.53
C VAL A 192 37.71 41.36 51.34
N ASN A 193 36.75 41.85 50.55
CA ASN A 193 36.28 41.12 49.36
C ASN A 193 37.37 40.98 48.30
N ASP A 194 38.19 42.00 48.07
CA ASP A 194 39.32 41.95 47.15
C ASP A 194 40.33 40.88 47.59
N HIS A 195 40.62 40.77 48.89
CA HIS A 195 41.47 39.70 49.43
C HIS A 195 40.85 38.30 49.27
N LEU A 196 39.52 38.16 49.34
CA LEU A 196 38.86 36.86 49.14
C LEU A 196 39.07 36.32 47.72
N THR A 197 39.26 37.17 46.72
CA THR A 197 39.53 36.75 45.32
C THR A 197 40.83 35.94 45.17
N MET A 198 41.74 36.03 46.15
CA MET A 198 42.96 35.21 46.19
C MET A 198 42.65 33.69 46.21
N TRP A 199 41.46 33.31 46.67
CA TRP A 199 41.02 31.91 46.73
C TRP A 199 40.34 31.42 45.44
N ASP A 200 40.04 32.31 44.49
CA ASP A 200 39.34 31.97 43.23
C ASP A 200 40.03 30.87 42.40
N PRO A 201 41.37 30.81 42.27
CA PRO A 201 42.04 29.74 41.53
C PRO A 201 41.73 28.34 42.07
N TYR A 202 41.41 28.23 43.37
CA TYR A 202 41.11 26.97 44.05
C TYR A 202 39.62 26.60 44.01
N MET A 203 38.77 27.49 43.46
CA MET A 203 37.31 27.34 43.49
C MET A 203 36.81 26.02 42.91
N HIS A 204 37.48 25.49 41.89
CA HIS A 204 37.12 24.23 41.24
C HIS A 204 37.13 23.03 42.20
N ILE A 205 37.90 23.08 43.29
CA ILE A 205 38.04 21.99 44.26
C ILE A 205 36.71 21.67 44.98
N TRP A 206 35.89 22.69 45.27
CA TRP A 206 34.62 22.53 46.00
C TRP A 206 33.37 22.85 45.17
N THR A 207 33.48 23.56 44.06
CA THR A 207 32.32 23.94 43.23
C THR A 207 31.91 22.85 42.23
N VAL A 208 32.88 22.08 41.73
CA VAL A 208 32.65 20.99 40.77
C VAL A 208 31.93 19.83 41.45
N ASP A 209 30.93 19.31 40.74
CA ASP A 209 30.23 18.09 41.15
C ASP A 209 31.15 16.89 41.00
N LYS A 210 31.43 16.23 42.12
CA LYS A 210 32.41 15.14 42.18
C LYS A 210 31.91 13.91 41.42
N ASP A 211 30.63 13.62 41.52
CA ASP A 211 30.05 12.40 40.94
C ASP A 211 30.01 12.52 39.41
N GLN A 212 29.55 13.67 38.89
CA GLN A 212 29.52 13.92 37.43
C GLN A 212 30.92 13.90 36.82
N PHE A 213 31.91 14.49 37.49
CA PHE A 213 33.29 14.47 37.01
C PHE A 213 33.83 13.04 36.93
N LEU A 214 33.61 12.23 37.97
CA LEU A 214 34.11 10.85 38.03
C LEU A 214 33.44 9.96 36.98
N GLU A 215 32.15 10.15 36.70
CA GLU A 215 31.45 9.45 35.61
C GLU A 215 32.04 9.77 34.24
N GLN A 216 32.27 11.06 33.96
CA GLN A 216 32.88 11.49 32.70
C GLN A 216 34.32 10.97 32.58
N TYR A 217 35.10 11.07 33.66
CA TYR A 217 36.48 10.60 33.69
C TYR A 217 36.58 9.08 33.47
N ARG A 218 35.62 8.31 33.97
CA ARG A 218 35.50 6.87 33.68
C ARG A 218 35.19 6.60 32.20
N ALA A 219 34.33 7.40 31.59
CA ALA A 219 33.93 7.21 30.20
C ALA A 219 35.07 7.48 29.20
N GLU A 220 35.97 8.40 29.54
CA GLU A 220 37.11 8.81 28.70
C GLU A 220 38.27 7.80 28.68
N ARG A 221 38.23 6.75 29.52
CA ARG A 221 39.24 5.66 29.59
C ARG A 221 40.69 6.15 29.74
N HIS A 222 40.89 7.04 30.70
CA HIS A 222 42.22 7.54 31.08
C HIS A 222 43.14 6.44 31.62
N THR A 223 44.44 6.63 31.45
CA THR A 223 45.47 5.67 31.85
C THR A 223 45.81 5.76 33.33
N ALA A 224 46.48 4.75 33.88
CA ALA A 224 46.98 4.78 35.26
C ALA A 224 47.91 5.98 35.53
N GLU A 225 48.64 6.45 34.53
CA GLU A 225 49.51 7.64 34.61
C GLU A 225 48.69 8.94 34.72
N ASP A 226 47.55 9.03 34.04
CA ASP A 226 46.66 10.18 34.13
C ASP A 226 46.03 10.29 35.53
N PHE A 227 45.61 9.15 36.11
CA PHE A 227 45.16 9.08 37.49
C PHE A 227 46.28 9.48 38.46
N ASP A 228 47.51 9.00 38.26
CA ASP A 228 48.67 9.36 39.08
C ASP A 228 48.93 10.87 39.05
N CYS A 229 48.97 11.46 37.86
CA CYS A 229 49.17 12.91 37.67
C CYS A 229 48.06 13.72 38.36
N LEU A 230 46.80 13.29 38.24
CA LEU A 230 45.67 14.02 38.81
C LEU A 230 45.65 13.97 40.34
N VAL A 231 45.93 12.80 40.93
CA VAL A 231 46.03 12.63 42.39
C VAL A 231 47.22 13.42 42.95
N ILE A 232 48.36 13.44 42.25
CA ILE A 232 49.51 14.28 42.59
C ILE A 232 49.15 15.77 42.50
N ASN A 233 48.39 16.19 41.48
CA ASN A 233 47.96 17.57 41.35
C ASN A 233 47.13 18.03 42.57
N TYR A 234 46.15 17.23 43.02
CA TYR A 234 45.40 17.54 44.24
C TYR A 234 46.28 17.57 45.50
N SER A 235 47.33 16.74 45.56
CA SER A 235 48.33 16.79 46.63
C SER A 235 49.12 18.11 46.61
N ASN A 236 49.55 18.55 45.42
CA ASN A 236 50.25 19.81 45.23
C ASN A 236 49.35 21.02 45.55
N LEU A 237 48.07 20.97 45.20
CA LEU A 237 47.08 21.99 45.57
C LEU A 237 46.90 22.06 47.09
N ALA A 238 46.76 20.92 47.78
CA ALA A 238 46.67 20.88 49.23
C ALA A 238 47.91 21.49 49.90
N ASN A 239 49.10 21.15 49.42
CA ASN A 239 50.36 21.75 49.89
C ASN A 239 50.42 23.26 49.63
N SER A 240 49.98 23.72 48.46
CA SER A 240 49.95 25.13 48.09
C SER A 240 49.02 25.95 49.00
N ILE A 241 47.88 25.38 49.39
CA ILE A 241 46.93 25.99 50.33
C ILE A 241 47.51 26.02 51.75
N GLN A 242 48.24 24.99 52.15
CA GLN A 242 48.89 24.90 53.46
C GLN A 242 49.99 25.96 53.63
N ILE A 243 50.72 26.30 52.56
CA ILE A 243 51.79 27.31 52.55
C ILE A 243 51.25 28.75 52.67
N GLN A 244 50.00 29.00 52.27
CA GLN A 244 49.40 30.35 52.36
C GLN A 244 49.47 30.89 53.81
N GLU A 245 49.42 32.20 53.99
CA GLU A 245 49.37 32.80 55.33
C GLU A 245 48.02 32.53 56.01
N THR A 246 48.03 32.18 57.30
CA THR A 246 46.80 31.79 58.03
C THR A 246 46.08 33.00 58.61
N ILE A 247 46.85 34.02 59.01
CA ILE A 247 46.34 35.23 59.62
C ILE A 247 46.84 36.42 58.80
N ASN A 248 45.91 37.16 58.19
CA ASN A 248 46.20 38.33 57.36
C ASN A 248 45.54 39.57 57.97
N GLN A 249 46.28 40.67 58.05
CA GLN A 249 45.72 41.94 58.52
C GLN A 249 45.21 42.75 57.33
N ILE A 250 43.91 43.01 57.30
CA ILE A 250 43.27 43.92 56.35
C ILE A 250 42.81 45.15 57.10
N HIS A 251 43.66 46.18 57.07
CA HIS A 251 43.39 47.47 57.71
C HIS A 251 43.08 47.25 59.22
N PHE A 252 41.87 47.53 59.73
CA PHE A 252 41.53 47.27 61.15
C PHE A 252 40.96 45.86 61.42
N ILE A 253 40.86 44.96 60.43
CA ILE A 253 40.37 43.59 60.61
C ILE A 253 41.51 42.58 60.47
N THR A 254 41.65 41.68 61.43
CA THR A 254 42.52 40.50 61.34
C THR A 254 41.71 39.32 60.82
N LEU A 255 41.98 38.91 59.58
CA LEU A 255 41.40 37.73 58.96
C LEU A 255 42.12 36.47 59.39
N ASN A 256 41.35 35.45 59.79
CA ASN A 256 41.84 34.12 60.08
C ASN A 256 41.24 33.12 59.09
N SER A 257 42.09 32.57 58.24
CA SER A 257 41.74 31.62 57.19
C SER A 257 41.91 30.15 57.60
N SER A 258 42.14 29.86 58.89
CA SER A 258 42.45 28.50 59.35
C SER A 258 41.37 27.48 59.01
N GLU A 259 40.10 27.79 59.28
CA GLU A 259 38.98 26.88 59.02
C GLU A 259 38.70 26.72 57.51
N LEU A 260 38.78 27.82 56.75
CA LEU A 260 38.72 27.77 55.29
C LEU A 260 39.78 26.83 54.70
N LYS A 261 41.06 26.97 55.12
CA LYS A 261 42.14 26.10 54.65
C LYS A 261 41.89 24.63 54.97
N LYS A 262 41.50 24.33 56.22
CA LYS A 262 41.16 22.96 56.62
C LYS A 262 40.08 22.37 55.72
N SER A 263 39.04 23.17 55.41
CA SER A 263 37.94 22.71 54.57
C SER A 263 38.34 22.47 53.11
N ILE A 264 39.19 23.33 52.52
CA ILE A 264 39.66 23.12 51.14
C ILE A 264 40.61 21.92 51.07
N ILE A 265 41.53 21.77 52.04
CA ILE A 265 42.42 20.60 52.13
C ILE A 265 41.59 19.31 52.29
N ALA A 266 40.54 19.33 53.12
CA ALA A 266 39.62 18.19 53.24
C ALA A 266 38.96 17.83 51.91
N HIS A 267 38.57 18.81 51.09
CA HIS A 267 38.05 18.53 49.75
C HIS A 267 39.10 17.93 48.80
N CYS A 268 40.37 18.34 48.88
CA CYS A 268 41.46 17.70 48.12
C CYS A 268 41.61 16.23 48.52
N ILE A 269 41.57 15.92 49.81
CA ILE A 269 41.65 14.53 50.30
C ILE A 269 40.46 13.70 49.78
N VAL A 270 39.24 14.25 49.81
CA VAL A 270 38.06 13.58 49.25
C VAL A 270 38.24 13.28 47.75
N TRP A 271 38.78 14.22 46.97
CA TRP A 271 39.09 13.97 45.56
C TRP A 271 40.09 12.82 45.37
N GLN A 272 41.16 12.78 46.17
CA GLN A 272 42.16 11.71 46.12
C GLN A 272 41.54 10.35 46.45
N THR A 273 40.76 10.26 47.53
CA THR A 273 40.08 9.02 47.94
C THR A 273 39.12 8.54 46.86
N ARG A 274 38.29 9.44 46.30
CA ARG A 274 37.32 9.10 45.25
C ARG A 274 37.97 8.67 43.94
N LEU A 275 39.07 9.32 43.54
CA LEU A 275 39.85 8.91 42.36
C LEU A 275 40.49 7.54 42.57
N GLY A 276 41.00 7.26 43.77
CA GLY A 276 41.50 5.94 44.15
C GLY A 276 40.42 4.85 44.13
N GLU A 277 39.23 5.13 44.68
CA GLU A 277 38.06 4.23 44.62
C GLU A 277 37.61 3.95 43.17
N LEU A 278 37.61 4.97 42.33
CA LEU A 278 37.25 4.85 40.92
C LEU A 278 38.26 3.96 40.18
N LEU A 279 39.56 4.22 40.35
CA LEU A 279 40.61 3.41 39.74
C LEU A 279 40.51 1.95 40.21
N ARG A 280 40.28 1.71 41.50
CA ARG A 280 40.07 0.36 42.05
C ARG A 280 38.90 -0.36 41.35
N THR A 281 37.77 0.33 41.19
CA THR A 281 36.58 -0.24 40.55
C THR A 281 36.81 -0.54 39.06
N ILE A 282 37.58 0.30 38.37
CA ILE A 282 37.97 0.06 36.97
C ILE A 282 38.87 -1.17 36.88
N THR A 283 39.91 -1.25 37.72
CA THR A 283 40.86 -2.37 37.70
C THR A 283 40.19 -3.69 38.07
N GLU A 284 39.24 -3.70 39.01
CA GLU A 284 38.46 -4.90 39.36
C GLU A 284 37.66 -5.40 38.15
N ALA A 285 36.99 -4.47 37.45
CA ALA A 285 36.25 -4.79 36.23
C ALA A 285 37.16 -5.27 35.09
N ASP A 286 38.35 -4.68 34.92
CA ASP A 286 39.32 -5.10 33.91
C ASP A 286 39.86 -6.52 34.21
N ILE A 287 40.11 -6.85 35.48
CA ILE A 287 40.46 -8.22 35.91
C ILE A 287 39.29 -9.18 35.62
N ASP A 288 38.06 -8.81 35.95
CA ASP A 288 36.87 -9.63 35.66
C ASP A 288 36.69 -9.91 34.17
N VAL A 289 37.00 -8.94 33.30
CA VAL A 289 36.94 -9.15 31.84
C VAL A 289 37.90 -10.24 31.40
N VAL A 290 39.13 -10.26 31.93
CA VAL A 290 40.11 -11.31 31.61
C VAL A 290 39.63 -12.69 32.08
N TYR A 291 39.15 -12.79 33.32
CA TYR A 291 38.64 -14.06 33.86
C TYR A 291 37.43 -14.59 33.07
N ASN A 292 36.45 -13.73 32.82
CA ASN A 292 35.26 -14.08 32.04
C ASN A 292 35.60 -14.46 30.59
N TYR A 293 36.60 -13.81 29.98
CA TYR A 293 37.08 -14.15 28.65
C TYR A 293 37.69 -15.55 28.65
N VAL A 294 38.57 -15.86 29.60
CA VAL A 294 39.21 -17.17 29.70
C VAL A 294 38.18 -18.27 29.93
N GLU A 295 37.23 -18.08 30.84
CA GLU A 295 36.19 -19.08 31.14
C GLU A 295 35.33 -19.38 29.89
N LYS A 296 34.74 -18.34 29.28
CA LYS A 296 33.88 -18.50 28.10
C LYS A 296 34.64 -19.04 26.90
N SER A 297 35.87 -18.58 26.67
CA SER A 297 36.66 -19.02 25.53
C SER A 297 37.15 -20.46 25.70
N SER A 298 37.44 -20.88 26.94
CA SER A 298 37.76 -22.28 27.26
C SER A 298 36.58 -23.20 26.98
N GLU A 299 35.36 -22.82 27.41
CA GLU A 299 34.14 -23.59 27.13
C GLU A 299 33.87 -23.70 25.62
N GLN A 300 34.02 -22.58 24.89
CA GLN A 300 33.82 -22.55 23.44
C GLN A 300 34.85 -23.39 22.70
N ALA A 301 36.13 -23.32 23.11
CA ALA A 301 37.21 -24.09 22.49
C ALA A 301 37.09 -25.60 22.75
N MET A 302 36.59 -26.00 23.93
CA MET A 302 36.44 -27.41 24.32
C MET A 302 35.12 -28.05 23.88
N LYS A 303 34.18 -27.30 23.28
CA LYS A 303 32.93 -27.86 22.77
C LYS A 303 33.23 -28.85 21.63
N VAL A 304 32.90 -30.12 21.86
CA VAL A 304 33.12 -31.19 20.87
C VAL A 304 32.07 -31.07 19.75
N PRO A 305 32.47 -30.92 18.49
CA PRO A 305 31.54 -30.84 17.37
C PRO A 305 30.88 -32.20 17.11
N THR A 306 29.55 -32.20 16.96
CA THR A 306 28.75 -33.41 16.73
C THR A 306 28.43 -33.63 15.25
N ASP A 307 28.42 -32.57 14.45
CA ASP A 307 28.22 -32.61 13.00
C ASP A 307 29.28 -31.80 12.23
N LEU A 308 29.24 -31.88 10.89
CA LEU A 308 30.20 -31.21 10.00
C LEU A 308 30.08 -29.68 10.02
N LYS A 309 28.91 -29.15 10.34
CA LYS A 309 28.66 -27.71 10.39
C LYS A 309 29.22 -27.13 11.69
N GLU A 310 28.94 -27.78 12.81
CA GLU A 310 29.54 -27.51 14.10
C GLU A 310 31.06 -27.69 14.05
N LEU A 311 31.58 -28.65 13.28
CA LEU A 311 33.03 -28.78 13.06
C LEU A 311 33.62 -27.55 12.37
N GLN A 312 32.96 -27.02 11.33
CA GLN A 312 33.40 -25.79 10.66
C GLN A 312 33.32 -24.58 11.60
N GLU A 313 32.21 -24.43 12.32
CA GLU A 313 32.03 -23.37 13.33
C GLU A 313 33.10 -23.47 14.44
N SER A 314 33.46 -24.67 14.88
CA SER A 314 34.54 -24.91 15.85
C SER A 314 35.92 -24.54 15.28
N ILE A 315 36.19 -24.76 14.00
CA ILE A 315 37.44 -24.34 13.34
C ILE A 315 37.52 -22.82 13.27
N GLU A 316 36.47 -22.16 12.79
CA GLU A 316 36.41 -20.70 12.70
C GLU A 316 36.51 -20.05 14.08
N THR A 317 35.86 -20.64 15.08
CA THR A 317 35.94 -20.19 16.48
C THR A 317 37.37 -20.34 17.00
N TYR A 318 38.03 -21.46 16.75
CA TYR A 318 39.41 -21.68 17.16
C TYR A 318 40.39 -20.69 16.51
N ASP A 319 40.27 -20.45 15.21
CA ASP A 319 41.10 -19.48 14.48
C ASP A 319 40.87 -18.04 14.97
N ARG A 320 39.61 -17.69 15.27
CA ARG A 320 39.26 -16.41 15.90
C ARG A 320 39.93 -16.27 17.26
N LEU A 321 39.79 -17.27 18.14
CA LEU A 321 40.40 -17.26 19.47
C LEU A 321 41.93 -17.12 19.39
N LEU A 322 42.59 -17.81 18.45
CA LEU A 322 44.03 -17.65 18.20
C LEU A 322 44.42 -16.21 17.81
N SER A 323 43.60 -15.55 16.99
CA SER A 323 43.87 -14.17 16.58
C SER A 323 43.69 -13.16 17.72
N GLU A 324 42.83 -13.46 18.70
CA GLU A 324 42.50 -12.60 19.82
C GLU A 324 43.54 -12.66 20.97
N ILE A 325 44.32 -13.74 21.08
CA ILE A 325 45.36 -13.95 22.12
C ILE A 325 46.25 -12.70 22.27
N THR A 326 46.81 -12.21 21.16
CA THR A 326 47.74 -11.08 21.18
C THR A 326 47.06 -9.78 21.65
N ALA A 327 45.77 -9.63 21.39
CA ALA A 327 45.01 -8.45 21.80
C ALA A 327 44.72 -8.47 23.31
N ILE A 328 44.37 -9.64 23.85
CA ILE A 328 44.09 -9.81 25.29
C ILE A 328 45.38 -9.71 26.12
N GLU A 329 46.50 -10.28 25.67
CA GLU A 329 47.79 -10.14 26.36
C GLU A 329 48.23 -8.68 26.54
N LYS A 330 47.90 -7.81 25.59
CA LYS A 330 48.18 -6.36 25.67
C LYS A 330 47.39 -5.64 26.77
N THR A 331 46.35 -6.27 27.34
CA THR A 331 45.57 -5.70 28.44
C THR A 331 46.19 -5.95 29.82
N PHE A 332 47.12 -6.91 29.95
CA PHE A 332 47.71 -7.25 31.24
C PHE A 332 48.68 -6.18 31.79
N PRO A 333 49.55 -5.55 30.97
CA PRO A 333 50.42 -4.49 31.47
C PRO A 333 49.63 -3.29 32.01
N PRO A 334 48.59 -2.75 31.32
CA PRO A 334 47.75 -1.69 31.86
C PRO A 334 47.11 -2.02 33.21
N ILE A 335 46.59 -3.24 33.41
CA ILE A 335 46.01 -3.68 34.69
C ILE A 335 47.09 -3.68 35.79
N SER A 336 48.31 -4.11 35.45
CA SER A 336 49.44 -4.12 36.37
C SER A 336 49.89 -2.70 36.74
N ASP A 337 49.89 -1.78 35.78
CA ASP A 337 50.20 -0.36 36.02
C ASP A 337 49.14 0.28 36.92
N GLN A 338 47.86 -0.03 36.73
CA GLN A 338 46.78 0.43 37.61
C GLN A 338 46.95 -0.10 39.05
N MET A 339 47.29 -1.38 39.21
CA MET A 339 47.61 -1.99 40.52
C MET A 339 48.78 -1.29 41.21
N LEU A 340 49.84 -0.96 40.47
CA LEU A 340 50.99 -0.22 41.00
C LEU A 340 50.59 1.19 41.44
N THR A 341 49.78 1.89 40.65
CA THR A 341 49.26 3.23 41.01
C THR A 341 48.37 3.17 42.26
N LEU A 342 47.50 2.16 42.38
CA LEU A 342 46.67 1.97 43.58
C LEU A 342 47.51 1.68 44.83
N ALA A 343 48.57 0.87 44.69
CA ALA A 343 49.51 0.60 45.78
C ALA A 343 50.30 1.86 46.19
N LYS A 344 50.70 2.69 45.22
CA LYS A 344 51.42 3.97 45.47
C LYS A 344 50.61 4.95 46.32
N PHE A 345 49.28 4.97 46.18
CA PHE A 345 48.39 5.83 46.95
C PHE A 345 47.74 5.14 48.17
N GLU A 346 48.23 3.96 48.55
CA GLU A 346 47.79 3.21 49.74
C GLU A 346 46.25 2.98 49.78
N VAL A 347 45.61 2.82 48.62
CA VAL A 347 44.18 2.51 48.54
C VAL A 347 43.96 1.09 49.07
N GLU A 348 42.99 0.90 49.98
CA GLU A 348 42.66 -0.44 50.48
C GLU A 348 42.14 -1.33 49.34
N LEU A 349 42.93 -2.35 49.00
CA LEU A 349 42.59 -3.40 48.04
C LEU A 349 42.14 -4.65 48.78
N SER A 350 41.15 -5.36 48.23
CA SER A 350 40.73 -6.65 48.77
C SER A 350 41.83 -7.68 48.55
N SER A 351 41.98 -8.62 49.50
CA SER A 351 42.91 -9.74 49.33
C SER A 351 42.59 -10.58 48.09
N ASP A 352 41.30 -10.67 47.73
CA ASP A 352 40.83 -11.36 46.52
C ASP A 352 41.38 -10.71 45.24
N MET A 353 41.25 -9.39 45.10
CA MET A 353 41.71 -8.66 43.92
C MET A 353 43.21 -8.82 43.67
N ILE A 354 44.03 -8.75 44.72
CA ILE A 354 45.48 -8.95 44.63
C ILE A 354 45.79 -10.38 44.17
N THR A 355 45.19 -11.38 44.82
CA THR A 355 45.42 -12.78 44.44
C THR A 355 44.96 -13.08 43.01
N ARG A 356 43.85 -12.48 42.58
CA ARG A 356 43.32 -12.65 41.22
C ARG A 356 44.22 -12.02 40.17
N HIS A 357 44.79 -10.85 40.43
CA HIS A 357 45.78 -10.20 39.54
C HIS A 357 47.06 -11.03 39.43
N GLU A 358 47.63 -11.44 40.57
CA GLU A 358 48.85 -12.28 40.60
C GLU A 358 48.64 -13.62 39.89
N ASN A 359 47.41 -14.13 39.87
CA ASN A 359 47.04 -15.39 39.22
C ASN A 359 46.72 -15.23 37.72
N ILE A 360 46.62 -14.02 37.16
CA ILE A 360 46.36 -13.80 35.71
C ILE A 360 47.38 -14.55 34.83
N PRO A 361 48.71 -14.50 35.08
CA PRO A 361 49.68 -15.22 34.25
C PRO A 361 49.51 -16.75 34.29
N VAL A 362 49.14 -17.30 35.45
CA VAL A 362 48.90 -18.74 35.64
C VAL A 362 47.63 -19.15 34.89
N LEU A 363 46.53 -18.42 35.11
CA LEU A 363 45.26 -18.62 34.40
C LEU A 363 45.44 -18.55 32.87
N TRP A 364 46.23 -17.59 32.38
CA TRP A 364 46.51 -17.45 30.96
C TRP A 364 47.33 -18.61 30.40
N SER A 365 48.33 -19.09 31.16
CA SER A 365 49.10 -20.29 30.79
C SER A 365 48.21 -21.54 30.71
N ASP A 366 47.29 -21.71 31.66
CA ASP A 366 46.33 -22.82 31.66
C ASP A 366 45.38 -22.73 30.46
N TYR A 367 44.89 -21.53 30.13
CA TYR A 367 44.07 -21.29 28.94
C TYR A 367 44.79 -21.64 27.63
N LEU A 368 46.06 -21.25 27.48
CA LEU A 368 46.86 -21.63 26.32
C LEU A 368 47.04 -23.15 26.22
N GLY A 369 47.17 -23.84 27.36
CA GLY A 369 47.15 -25.30 27.43
C GLY A 369 45.82 -25.90 26.96
N VAL A 370 44.69 -25.34 27.40
CA VAL A 370 43.34 -25.73 26.96
C VAL A 370 43.17 -25.53 25.45
N LEU A 371 43.68 -24.43 24.88
CA LEU A 371 43.65 -24.20 23.44
C LEU A 371 44.52 -25.21 22.67
N GLU A 372 45.65 -25.64 23.22
CA GLU A 372 46.48 -26.68 22.59
C GLU A 372 45.79 -28.05 22.63
N GLU A 373 45.08 -28.38 23.71
CA GLU A 373 44.26 -29.58 23.81
C GLU A 373 43.05 -29.53 22.88
N ALA A 374 42.36 -28.39 22.80
CA ALA A 374 41.29 -28.13 21.84
C ALA A 374 41.75 -28.34 20.40
N LYS A 375 42.97 -27.89 20.05
CA LYS A 375 43.58 -28.14 18.74
C LYS A 375 43.74 -29.63 18.46
N LYS A 376 44.26 -30.40 19.42
CA LYS A 376 44.44 -31.85 19.27
C LYS A 376 43.10 -32.56 19.08
N ASN A 377 42.08 -32.18 19.86
CA ASN A 377 40.73 -32.71 19.74
C ASN A 377 40.09 -32.32 18.40
N LEU A 378 40.31 -31.11 17.91
CA LEU A 378 39.80 -30.63 16.63
C LEU A 378 40.43 -31.39 15.45
N GLU A 379 41.75 -31.60 15.47
CA GLU A 379 42.45 -32.40 14.45
C GLU A 379 42.02 -33.88 14.48
N ALA A 380 41.85 -34.47 15.67
CA ALA A 380 41.35 -35.84 15.80
C ALA A 380 39.90 -35.98 15.28
N ASN A 381 39.03 -35.01 15.57
CA ASN A 381 37.67 -34.98 15.06
C ASN A 381 37.64 -34.75 13.55
N LYS A 382 38.47 -33.84 13.00
CA LYS A 382 38.62 -33.64 11.55
C LYS A 382 38.95 -34.94 10.84
N GLU A 383 39.93 -35.70 11.34
CA GLU A 383 40.31 -36.97 10.72
C GLU A 383 39.19 -38.02 10.88
N ARG A 384 38.51 -38.09 12.04
CA ARG A 384 37.37 -38.99 12.24
C ARG A 384 36.20 -38.70 11.29
N PHE A 385 35.81 -37.43 11.15
CA PHE A 385 34.73 -37.02 10.25
C PHE A 385 35.10 -37.26 8.78
N LYS A 386 36.37 -37.04 8.41
CA LYS A 386 36.88 -37.36 7.07
C LYS A 386 36.85 -38.86 6.78
N THR A 387 37.28 -39.72 7.70
CA THR A 387 37.18 -41.19 7.54
C THR A 387 35.72 -41.63 7.42
N ASN A 388 34.84 -41.15 8.30
CA ASN A 388 33.41 -41.48 8.24
C ASN A 388 32.75 -41.04 6.92
N LEU A 389 33.12 -39.87 6.38
CA LEU A 389 32.62 -39.39 5.09
C LEU A 389 33.13 -40.21 3.91
N LEU A 390 34.38 -40.68 3.95
CA LEU A 390 34.95 -41.56 2.93
C LEU A 390 34.25 -42.93 2.95
N ASP A 391 33.99 -43.48 4.14
CA ASP A 391 33.23 -44.73 4.29
C ASP A 391 31.79 -44.57 3.79
N GLN A 392 31.13 -43.45 4.12
CA GLN A 392 29.80 -43.13 3.59
C GLN A 392 29.78 -42.96 2.07
N ALA A 393 30.85 -42.42 1.47
CA ALA A 393 30.99 -42.29 0.02
C ALA A 393 31.14 -43.65 -0.67
N GLU A 394 31.88 -44.60 -0.08
CA GLU A 394 31.98 -45.98 -0.58
C GLU A 394 30.63 -46.70 -0.49
N VAL A 395 29.96 -46.62 0.67
CA VAL A 395 28.62 -47.22 0.87
C VAL A 395 27.60 -46.61 -0.11
N PHE A 396 27.62 -45.29 -0.30
CA PHE A 396 26.75 -44.60 -1.25
C PHE A 396 27.00 -45.09 -2.69
N LYS A 397 28.26 -45.30 -3.08
CA LYS A 397 28.60 -45.80 -4.42
C LYS A 397 28.01 -47.19 -4.68
N GLU A 398 28.03 -48.07 -3.67
CA GLU A 398 27.43 -49.39 -3.75
C GLU A 398 25.89 -49.33 -3.78
N GLN A 399 25.28 -48.53 -2.89
CA GLN A 399 23.83 -48.31 -2.86
C GLN A 399 23.29 -47.71 -4.17
N ALA A 400 23.98 -46.71 -4.71
CA ALA A 400 23.63 -46.09 -5.99
C ALA A 400 23.70 -47.09 -7.16
N LYS A 401 24.68 -48.00 -7.13
CA LYS A 401 24.82 -49.04 -8.14
C LYS A 401 23.71 -50.09 -8.03
N GLU A 402 23.43 -50.59 -6.82
CA GLU A 402 22.36 -51.56 -6.56
C GLU A 402 20.99 -50.99 -6.94
N PHE A 403 20.74 -49.71 -6.61
CA PHE A 403 19.52 -49.02 -6.99
C PHE A 403 19.35 -48.86 -8.50
N CYS A 404 20.41 -48.49 -9.23
CA CYS A 404 20.40 -48.45 -10.69
C CYS A 404 20.12 -49.83 -11.29
N GLU A 405 20.76 -50.89 -10.78
CA GLU A 405 20.54 -52.27 -11.23
C GLU A 405 19.10 -52.73 -10.97
N ASP A 406 18.53 -52.40 -9.80
CA ASP A 406 17.16 -52.73 -9.45
C ASP A 406 16.15 -52.00 -10.35
N PHE A 407 16.37 -50.71 -10.64
CA PHE A 407 15.56 -49.95 -11.59
C PHE A 407 15.57 -50.60 -12.98
N TYR A 408 16.73 -50.92 -13.55
CA TYR A 408 16.79 -51.53 -14.88
C TYR A 408 16.20 -52.95 -14.93
N ARG A 409 16.16 -53.66 -13.79
CA ARG A 409 15.56 -55.00 -13.70
C ARG A 409 14.04 -54.98 -13.52
N THR A 410 13.53 -54.03 -12.75
CA THR A 410 12.13 -54.02 -12.27
C THR A 410 11.29 -52.88 -12.83
N ALA A 411 11.89 -51.94 -13.58
CA ALA A 411 11.18 -50.84 -14.19
C ALA A 411 9.96 -51.35 -15.00
N PRO A 412 8.77 -50.78 -14.78
CA PRO A 412 7.57 -51.20 -15.47
C PRO A 412 7.66 -50.77 -16.94
N VAL A 413 8.11 -51.67 -17.82
CA VAL A 413 8.20 -51.45 -19.28
C VAL A 413 7.23 -52.35 -20.07
N SER A 414 6.65 -53.35 -19.39
CA SER A 414 5.68 -54.30 -19.94
C SER A 414 4.26 -53.71 -20.00
N SER A 415 3.42 -54.29 -20.87
CA SER A 415 2.00 -53.99 -21.00
C SER A 415 1.09 -54.65 -19.95
N ASP A 416 1.65 -55.52 -19.09
CA ASP A 416 0.90 -56.31 -18.08
C ASP A 416 0.53 -55.55 -16.80
N ILE A 417 1.07 -54.34 -16.61
CA ILE A 417 0.93 -53.53 -15.38
C ILE A 417 -0.06 -52.40 -15.64
N SER A 418 -0.97 -52.13 -14.71
CA SER A 418 -1.88 -50.97 -14.81
C SER A 418 -1.12 -49.65 -14.63
N GLY A 419 -1.61 -48.59 -15.27
CA GLY A 419 -1.04 -47.24 -15.13
C GLY A 419 -0.90 -46.78 -13.68
N LYS A 420 -1.85 -47.13 -12.81
CA LYS A 420 -1.81 -46.76 -11.38
C LYS A 420 -0.68 -47.46 -10.62
N ASP A 421 -0.51 -48.76 -10.86
CA ASP A 421 0.51 -49.56 -10.19
C ASP A 421 1.91 -49.19 -10.69
N ALA A 422 2.06 -48.94 -11.99
CA ALA A 422 3.31 -48.48 -12.57
C ALA A 422 3.72 -47.09 -12.05
N LEU A 423 2.79 -46.14 -11.97
CA LEU A 423 3.06 -44.81 -11.40
C LEU A 423 3.41 -44.87 -9.90
N ALA A 424 2.77 -45.77 -9.13
CA ALA A 424 3.12 -45.98 -7.73
C ALA A 424 4.55 -46.52 -7.56
N GLN A 425 4.95 -47.49 -8.40
CA GLN A 425 6.34 -47.98 -8.43
C GLN A 425 7.32 -46.89 -8.82
N LEU A 426 7.03 -46.09 -9.85
CA LEU A 426 7.90 -44.98 -10.27
C LEU A 426 8.02 -43.90 -9.20
N LYS A 427 6.93 -43.61 -8.48
CA LYS A 427 6.98 -42.70 -7.34
C LYS A 427 7.90 -43.22 -6.24
N ALA A 428 7.85 -44.52 -5.92
CA ALA A 428 8.78 -45.12 -4.97
C ALA A 428 10.24 -45.01 -5.44
N PHE A 429 10.52 -45.26 -6.73
CA PHE A 429 11.84 -45.01 -7.32
C PHE A 429 12.24 -43.53 -7.22
N ARG A 430 11.33 -42.59 -7.47
CA ARG A 430 11.62 -41.15 -7.37
C ARG A 430 11.94 -40.72 -5.94
N GLU A 431 11.20 -41.21 -4.96
CA GLU A 431 11.46 -40.94 -3.54
C GLU A 431 12.83 -41.48 -3.10
N GLN A 432 13.17 -42.71 -3.51
CA GLN A 432 14.48 -43.30 -3.24
C GLN A 432 15.62 -42.57 -3.98
N LEU A 433 15.42 -42.18 -5.24
CA LEU A 433 16.39 -41.37 -6.00
C LEU A 433 16.65 -40.02 -5.32
N ASN A 434 15.59 -39.34 -4.85
CA ASN A 434 15.73 -38.07 -4.15
C ASN A 434 16.48 -38.23 -2.83
N ALA A 435 16.22 -39.31 -2.08
CA ALA A 435 16.96 -39.62 -0.86
C ALA A 435 18.45 -39.86 -1.16
N LEU A 436 18.77 -40.64 -2.20
CA LEU A 436 20.14 -40.87 -2.64
C LEU A 436 20.82 -39.57 -3.14
N ARG A 437 20.12 -38.70 -3.87
CA ARG A 437 20.65 -37.38 -4.29
C ARG A 437 20.93 -36.46 -3.10
N ALA A 438 20.04 -36.44 -2.12
CA ALA A 438 20.26 -35.69 -0.89
C ALA A 438 21.49 -36.22 -0.13
N GLN A 439 21.66 -37.54 -0.06
CA GLN A 439 22.84 -38.17 0.53
C GLN A 439 24.12 -37.85 -0.27
N GLU A 440 24.09 -37.90 -1.61
CA GLU A 440 25.20 -37.51 -2.49
C GLU A 440 25.62 -36.06 -2.24
N GLN A 441 24.64 -35.15 -2.12
CA GLN A 441 24.86 -33.74 -1.87
C GLN A 441 25.50 -33.51 -0.49
N LEU A 442 24.97 -34.15 0.56
CA LEU A 442 25.53 -34.08 1.91
C LEU A 442 26.98 -34.58 1.97
N ILE A 443 27.28 -35.70 1.31
CA ILE A 443 28.64 -36.24 1.24
C ILE A 443 29.55 -35.29 0.46
N ARG A 444 29.09 -34.73 -0.66
CA ARG A 444 29.88 -33.80 -1.48
C ARG A 444 30.19 -32.51 -0.74
N ASP A 445 29.20 -31.94 -0.05
CA ASP A 445 29.37 -30.72 0.75
C ASP A 445 30.30 -31.00 1.94
N GLY A 446 30.15 -32.15 2.60
CA GLY A 446 31.05 -32.59 3.66
C GLY A 446 32.51 -32.80 3.21
N LEU A 447 32.73 -33.41 2.05
CA LEU A 447 34.08 -33.62 1.48
C LEU A 447 34.69 -32.33 0.94
N ALA A 448 33.87 -31.38 0.47
CA ALA A 448 34.33 -30.06 0.03
C ALA A 448 34.97 -29.25 1.16
N VAL A 449 34.46 -29.38 2.40
CA VAL A 449 35.09 -28.77 3.60
C VAL A 449 36.55 -29.23 3.77
N PHE A 450 36.89 -30.43 3.31
CA PHE A 450 38.25 -30.98 3.35
C PHE A 450 39.03 -30.81 2.04
N ASN A 451 38.53 -29.99 1.10
CA ASN A 451 39.08 -29.82 -0.25
C ASN A 451 39.16 -31.12 -1.08
N LEU A 452 38.35 -32.12 -0.74
CA LEU A 452 38.24 -33.36 -1.51
C LEU A 452 37.05 -33.24 -2.46
N THR A 453 37.29 -33.35 -3.76
CA THR A 453 36.22 -33.30 -4.78
C THR A 453 35.87 -34.71 -5.23
N THR A 454 34.60 -35.07 -5.07
CA THR A 454 34.05 -36.34 -5.56
C THR A 454 33.23 -36.09 -6.82
N PRO A 455 33.47 -36.83 -7.91
CA PRO A 455 32.71 -36.65 -9.15
C PRO A 455 31.26 -37.10 -8.96
N VAL A 456 30.33 -36.36 -9.57
CA VAL A 456 28.90 -36.69 -9.57
C VAL A 456 28.68 -38.07 -10.20
N ASN A 457 27.80 -38.88 -9.60
CA ASN A 457 27.47 -40.20 -10.12
C ASN A 457 26.69 -40.06 -11.45
N LEU A 458 27.41 -40.31 -12.55
CA LEU A 458 26.87 -40.21 -13.92
C LEU A 458 25.80 -41.27 -14.20
N ASP A 459 25.82 -42.40 -13.52
CA ASP A 459 24.86 -43.49 -13.76
C ASP A 459 23.51 -43.18 -13.10
N LEU A 460 23.51 -42.58 -11.90
CA LEU A 460 22.28 -42.02 -11.30
C LEU A 460 21.69 -40.90 -12.18
N LEU A 461 22.52 -40.03 -12.78
CA LEU A 461 22.04 -38.98 -13.70
C LEU A 461 21.41 -39.54 -14.97
N LYS A 462 21.94 -40.64 -15.50
CA LYS A 462 21.33 -41.32 -16.66
C LYS A 462 20.00 -41.96 -16.25
N MET A 463 19.98 -42.68 -15.13
CA MET A 463 18.77 -43.31 -14.60
C MET A 463 17.66 -42.28 -14.35
N GLU A 464 17.97 -41.13 -13.75
CA GLU A 464 17.03 -40.04 -13.47
C GLU A 464 16.33 -39.53 -14.75
N LYS A 465 17.10 -39.32 -15.83
CA LYS A 465 16.54 -38.94 -17.13
C LYS A 465 15.65 -40.03 -17.73
N GLU A 466 15.98 -41.30 -17.49
CA GLU A 466 15.17 -42.42 -17.96
C GLU A 466 13.90 -42.61 -17.12
N LEU A 467 13.96 -42.39 -15.81
CA LEU A 467 12.83 -42.37 -14.90
C LEU A 467 11.84 -41.25 -15.29
N GLU A 468 12.33 -40.04 -15.58
CA GLU A 468 11.50 -38.94 -16.09
C GLU A 468 10.74 -39.32 -17.36
N LYS A 469 11.41 -40.03 -18.28
CA LYS A 469 10.78 -40.49 -19.51
C LYS A 469 9.78 -41.62 -19.26
N LEU A 470 10.03 -42.50 -18.31
CA LEU A 470 9.09 -43.55 -17.94
C LEU A 470 7.85 -42.96 -17.25
N GLU A 471 8.02 -41.96 -16.38
CA GLU A 471 6.91 -41.22 -15.76
C GLU A 471 6.07 -40.46 -16.79
N GLU A 472 6.70 -39.83 -17.78
CA GLU A 472 6.00 -39.18 -18.91
C GLU A 472 5.13 -40.20 -19.68
N VAL A 473 5.69 -41.37 -19.97
CA VAL A 473 4.97 -42.45 -20.66
C VAL A 473 3.81 -42.97 -19.82
N TRP A 474 4.04 -43.36 -18.57
CA TRP A 474 2.99 -43.94 -17.72
C TRP A 474 1.94 -42.93 -17.28
N GLY A 475 2.29 -41.63 -17.20
CA GLY A 475 1.33 -40.56 -17.00
C GLY A 475 0.30 -40.51 -18.14
N LEU A 476 0.76 -40.60 -19.39
CA LEU A 476 -0.12 -40.66 -20.56
C LEU A 476 -0.90 -41.98 -20.65
N VAL A 477 -0.31 -43.10 -20.23
CA VAL A 477 -1.01 -44.40 -20.17
C VAL A 477 -2.13 -44.35 -19.14
N ASN A 478 -1.87 -43.86 -17.93
CA ASN A 478 -2.91 -43.71 -16.90
C ASN A 478 -4.01 -42.74 -17.34
N GLN A 479 -3.63 -41.62 -17.99
CA GLN A 479 -4.61 -40.69 -18.57
C GLN A 479 -5.50 -41.40 -19.61
N TRP A 480 -4.92 -42.25 -20.47
CA TRP A 480 -5.69 -43.06 -21.42
C TRP A 480 -6.61 -44.06 -20.69
N GLU A 481 -6.12 -44.80 -19.70
CA GLU A 481 -6.92 -45.77 -18.93
C GLU A 481 -8.11 -45.11 -18.21
N GLU A 482 -7.89 -43.97 -17.56
CA GLU A 482 -8.96 -43.21 -16.89
C GLU A 482 -9.97 -42.63 -17.89
N SER A 483 -9.48 -42.06 -19.00
CA SER A 483 -10.34 -41.56 -20.08
C SER A 483 -11.16 -42.70 -20.68
N TRP A 484 -10.53 -43.85 -20.90
CA TRP A 484 -11.18 -45.04 -21.45
C TRP A 484 -12.30 -45.56 -20.54
N GLU A 485 -12.05 -45.66 -19.24
CA GLU A 485 -13.06 -46.13 -18.29
C GLU A 485 -14.24 -45.14 -18.19
N LYS A 486 -13.97 -43.83 -18.26
CA LYS A 486 -15.01 -42.80 -18.37
C LYS A 486 -15.85 -43.00 -19.64
N TYR A 487 -15.21 -43.12 -20.80
CA TYR A 487 -15.90 -43.25 -22.09
C TYR A 487 -16.74 -44.53 -22.17
N LYS A 488 -16.25 -45.63 -21.59
CA LYS A 488 -16.94 -46.92 -21.56
C LYS A 488 -18.21 -46.91 -20.71
N THR A 489 -18.20 -46.19 -19.59
CA THR A 489 -19.26 -46.26 -18.55
C THR A 489 -20.32 -45.18 -18.67
N GLN A 490 -20.03 -44.07 -19.36
CA GLN A 490 -20.95 -42.96 -19.58
C GLN A 490 -22.10 -43.34 -20.52
N SER A 491 -23.25 -42.71 -20.33
CA SER A 491 -24.40 -42.81 -21.24
C SER A 491 -24.02 -42.27 -22.62
N PHE A 492 -24.33 -42.99 -23.70
CA PHE A 492 -23.93 -42.60 -25.06
C PHE A 492 -24.44 -41.22 -25.47
N TRP A 493 -25.65 -40.86 -25.06
CA TRP A 493 -26.27 -39.58 -25.42
C TRP A 493 -25.66 -38.39 -24.66
N GLU A 494 -25.27 -38.58 -23.41
CA GLU A 494 -24.64 -37.55 -22.56
C GLU A 494 -23.15 -37.34 -22.86
N MET A 495 -22.58 -38.17 -23.72
CA MET A 495 -21.15 -38.17 -24.04
C MET A 495 -20.75 -36.97 -24.90
N GLU A 496 -19.76 -36.19 -24.47
CA GLU A 496 -19.20 -35.08 -25.25
C GLU A 496 -18.18 -35.62 -26.28
N THR A 497 -18.57 -35.67 -27.55
CA THR A 497 -17.76 -36.24 -28.62
C THR A 497 -16.57 -35.37 -29.02
N ASP A 498 -16.69 -34.05 -28.91
CA ASP A 498 -15.65 -33.10 -29.31
C ASP A 498 -14.47 -33.16 -28.32
N GLU A 499 -14.75 -33.09 -27.01
CA GLU A 499 -13.72 -33.24 -25.95
C GLU A 499 -13.02 -34.60 -26.07
N MET A 500 -13.79 -35.66 -26.33
CA MET A 500 -13.27 -37.01 -26.54
C MET A 500 -12.31 -37.08 -27.73
N GLU A 501 -12.69 -36.52 -28.87
CA GLU A 501 -11.88 -36.53 -30.08
C GLU A 501 -10.58 -35.75 -29.88
N GLU A 502 -10.64 -34.57 -29.27
CA GLU A 502 -9.46 -33.78 -28.93
C GLU A 502 -8.48 -34.54 -28.03
N ASN A 503 -8.98 -35.17 -26.96
CA ASN A 503 -8.16 -35.94 -26.02
C ASN A 503 -7.51 -37.16 -26.70
N VAL A 504 -8.27 -37.91 -27.50
CA VAL A 504 -7.74 -39.08 -28.24
C VAL A 504 -6.69 -38.67 -29.27
N MET A 505 -6.90 -37.57 -30.01
CA MET A 505 -5.90 -37.05 -30.94
C MET A 505 -4.64 -36.56 -30.21
N PHE A 506 -4.80 -35.90 -29.06
CA PHE A 506 -3.69 -35.47 -28.21
C PHE A 506 -2.85 -36.65 -27.75
N LEU A 507 -3.47 -37.67 -27.14
CA LEU A 507 -2.81 -38.88 -26.68
C LEU A 507 -2.10 -39.60 -27.83
N PHE A 508 -2.75 -39.75 -28.99
CA PHE A 508 -2.16 -40.38 -30.16
C PHE A 508 -0.92 -39.64 -30.68
N ARG A 509 -0.95 -38.30 -30.74
CA ARG A 509 0.21 -37.48 -31.14
C ARG A 509 1.38 -37.65 -30.18
N ASN A 510 1.11 -37.65 -28.87
CA ASN A 510 2.14 -37.81 -27.85
C ASN A 510 2.74 -39.21 -27.87
N PHE A 511 1.93 -40.27 -27.95
CA PHE A 511 2.44 -41.64 -28.07
C PHE A 511 3.25 -41.86 -29.35
N ASN A 512 2.88 -41.24 -30.48
CA ASN A 512 3.71 -41.29 -31.69
C ASN A 512 5.05 -40.55 -31.53
N LYS A 513 5.05 -39.40 -30.85
CA LYS A 513 6.27 -38.65 -30.55
C LYS A 513 7.20 -39.48 -29.65
N LEU A 514 6.66 -40.05 -28.58
CA LEU A 514 7.40 -40.89 -27.64
C LEU A 514 7.93 -42.17 -28.31
N SER A 515 7.12 -42.85 -29.13
CA SER A 515 7.53 -44.01 -29.91
C SER A 515 8.71 -43.71 -30.86
N ARG A 516 8.78 -42.49 -31.43
CA ARG A 516 9.94 -42.05 -32.24
C ARG A 516 11.17 -41.70 -31.40
N GLN A 517 10.99 -40.98 -30.31
CA GLN A 517 12.09 -40.49 -29.45
C GLN A 517 12.74 -41.63 -28.65
N LEU A 518 11.96 -42.63 -28.27
CA LEU A 518 12.38 -43.73 -27.39
C LEU A 518 12.46 -45.06 -28.15
N LYS A 519 12.59 -45.01 -29.49
CA LYS A 519 12.65 -46.19 -30.34
C LYS A 519 13.77 -47.15 -29.95
N ASP A 520 14.91 -46.62 -29.53
CA ASP A 520 16.08 -47.41 -29.14
C ASP A 520 15.90 -48.13 -27.79
N LYS A 521 14.87 -47.77 -27.01
CA LYS A 521 14.60 -48.33 -25.67
C LYS A 521 13.63 -49.53 -25.69
N ASN A 522 12.88 -49.74 -26.78
CA ASN A 522 11.95 -50.86 -26.96
C ASN A 522 10.95 -51.07 -25.79
N TRP A 523 10.38 -50.00 -25.24
CA TRP A 523 9.35 -50.11 -24.20
C TRP A 523 8.00 -50.53 -24.80
N GLU A 524 7.59 -51.78 -24.53
CA GLU A 524 6.39 -52.42 -25.09
C GLU A 524 5.10 -51.63 -24.79
N ILE A 525 5.01 -51.02 -23.61
CA ILE A 525 3.83 -50.26 -23.18
C ILE A 525 3.50 -49.08 -24.12
N ILE A 526 4.51 -48.42 -24.69
CA ILE A 526 4.30 -47.28 -25.61
C ILE A 526 3.59 -47.77 -26.88
N ASP A 527 4.09 -48.84 -27.49
CA ASP A 527 3.54 -49.35 -28.74
C ASP A 527 2.16 -49.97 -28.52
N THR A 528 1.98 -50.71 -27.42
CA THR A 528 0.70 -51.33 -27.07
C THR A 528 -0.38 -50.28 -26.83
N THR A 529 -0.08 -49.24 -26.06
CA THR A 529 -1.05 -48.16 -25.77
C THR A 529 -1.33 -47.33 -27.01
N ARG A 530 -0.30 -47.04 -27.83
CA ARG A 530 -0.47 -46.35 -29.11
C ARG A 530 -1.44 -47.09 -30.04
N ILE A 531 -1.31 -48.42 -30.15
CA ILE A 531 -2.20 -49.25 -30.98
C ILE A 531 -3.63 -49.19 -30.44
N LYS A 532 -3.82 -49.29 -29.11
CA LYS A 532 -5.15 -49.17 -28.48
C LYS A 532 -5.80 -47.80 -28.75
N VAL A 533 -5.05 -46.71 -28.57
CA VAL A 533 -5.52 -45.34 -28.83
C VAL A 533 -5.86 -45.15 -30.32
N ASP A 534 -5.03 -45.65 -31.24
CA ASP A 534 -5.30 -45.55 -32.68
C ASP A 534 -6.53 -46.36 -33.11
N ALA A 535 -6.71 -47.55 -32.54
CA ALA A 535 -7.89 -48.38 -32.78
C ALA A 535 -9.17 -47.64 -32.38
N PHE A 536 -9.19 -47.01 -31.19
CA PHE A 536 -10.33 -46.22 -30.76
C PHE A 536 -10.52 -44.94 -31.58
N ARG A 537 -9.43 -44.23 -31.92
CA ARG A 537 -9.48 -43.05 -32.79
C ARG A 537 -10.21 -43.33 -34.11
N ARG A 538 -9.98 -44.50 -34.71
CA ARG A 538 -10.65 -44.92 -35.95
C ARG A 538 -12.15 -45.20 -35.77
N THR A 539 -12.64 -45.37 -34.54
CA THR A 539 -14.07 -45.55 -34.22
C THR A 539 -14.82 -44.25 -33.95
N LEU A 540 -14.12 -43.13 -33.76
CA LEU A 540 -14.76 -41.84 -33.46
C LEU A 540 -15.74 -41.36 -34.56
N PRO A 541 -15.45 -41.50 -35.87
CA PRO A 541 -16.40 -41.11 -36.91
C PRO A 541 -17.75 -41.84 -36.81
N LEU A 542 -17.71 -43.15 -36.52
CA LEU A 542 -18.89 -43.97 -36.30
C LEU A 542 -19.74 -43.46 -35.12
N ILE A 543 -19.11 -43.01 -34.03
CA ILE A 543 -19.82 -42.40 -32.90
C ILE A 543 -20.54 -41.13 -33.35
N GLY A 544 -19.87 -40.30 -34.16
CA GLY A 544 -20.46 -39.10 -34.75
C GLY A 544 -21.67 -39.42 -35.64
N ASP A 545 -21.57 -40.45 -36.48
CA ASP A 545 -22.66 -40.89 -37.35
C ASP A 545 -23.88 -41.40 -36.56
N LEU A 546 -23.65 -42.18 -35.50
CA LEU A 546 -24.70 -42.66 -34.61
C LEU A 546 -25.36 -41.55 -33.78
N LYS A 547 -24.63 -40.47 -33.45
CA LYS A 547 -25.16 -39.30 -32.73
C LYS A 547 -25.80 -38.26 -33.65
N ASN A 548 -25.89 -38.51 -34.96
CA ASN A 548 -26.50 -37.57 -35.89
C ASN A 548 -27.96 -37.26 -35.49
N PRO A 549 -28.31 -35.99 -35.17
CA PRO A 549 -29.65 -35.61 -34.71
C PRO A 549 -30.75 -35.76 -35.78
N CYS A 550 -30.35 -35.93 -37.05
CA CYS A 550 -31.27 -36.17 -38.16
C CYS A 550 -31.82 -37.61 -38.15
N MET A 551 -31.21 -38.52 -37.38
CA MET A 551 -31.64 -39.91 -37.27
C MET A 551 -33.06 -40.01 -36.68
N ARG A 552 -33.81 -41.01 -37.13
CA ARG A 552 -35.22 -41.28 -36.79
C ARG A 552 -35.38 -42.79 -36.67
N GLU A 553 -36.49 -43.26 -36.10
CA GLU A 553 -36.74 -44.70 -35.87
C GLU A 553 -36.45 -45.55 -37.11
N ARG A 554 -36.93 -45.14 -38.30
CA ARG A 554 -36.65 -45.84 -39.56
C ARG A 554 -35.15 -46.02 -39.87
N HIS A 555 -34.30 -45.08 -39.48
CA HIS A 555 -32.85 -45.17 -39.68
C HIS A 555 -32.22 -46.15 -38.70
N TRP A 556 -32.67 -46.12 -37.44
CA TRP A 556 -32.27 -47.09 -36.42
C TRP A 556 -32.74 -48.50 -36.77
N ASP A 557 -33.94 -48.68 -37.31
CA ASP A 557 -34.45 -49.97 -37.78
C ASP A 557 -33.62 -50.52 -38.95
N ARG A 558 -33.13 -49.65 -39.84
CA ARG A 558 -32.19 -50.03 -40.90
C ARG A 558 -30.85 -50.50 -40.32
N ILE A 559 -30.33 -49.82 -39.29
CA ILE A 559 -29.10 -50.25 -38.59
C ILE A 559 -29.32 -51.61 -37.90
N LYS A 560 -30.44 -51.81 -37.19
CA LYS A 560 -30.80 -53.09 -36.55
C LYS A 560 -30.89 -54.23 -37.57
N THR A 561 -31.49 -53.95 -38.73
CA THR A 561 -31.62 -54.91 -39.83
C THR A 561 -30.26 -55.22 -40.45
N LEU A 562 -29.42 -54.21 -40.69
CA LEU A 562 -28.07 -54.36 -41.25
C LEU A 562 -27.18 -55.22 -40.35
N MET A 563 -27.22 -54.96 -39.04
CA MET A 563 -26.42 -55.69 -38.06
C MET A 563 -27.02 -57.04 -37.66
N ALA A 564 -28.29 -57.29 -38.00
CA ALA A 564 -29.08 -58.43 -37.52
C ALA A 564 -29.09 -58.57 -35.99
N VAL A 565 -29.04 -57.43 -35.28
CA VAL A 565 -29.03 -57.36 -33.82
C VAL A 565 -30.15 -56.41 -33.38
N ASP A 566 -30.95 -56.85 -32.42
CA ASP A 566 -31.94 -56.00 -31.77
C ASP A 566 -31.31 -55.28 -30.57
N PHE A 567 -31.44 -53.96 -30.54
CA PHE A 567 -30.98 -53.11 -29.46
C PHE A 567 -31.90 -51.90 -29.32
N ASP A 568 -32.03 -51.36 -28.11
CA ASP A 568 -32.77 -50.12 -27.87
C ASP A 568 -31.79 -48.96 -27.75
N GLN A 569 -31.81 -48.07 -28.76
CA GLN A 569 -30.98 -46.88 -28.79
C GLN A 569 -31.33 -45.86 -27.70
N ASN A 570 -32.52 -45.92 -27.09
CA ASN A 570 -32.96 -45.01 -26.04
C ASN A 570 -32.71 -45.56 -24.62
N SER A 571 -32.24 -46.80 -24.50
CA SER A 571 -31.96 -47.42 -23.20
C SER A 571 -30.75 -46.76 -22.53
N ALA A 572 -30.78 -46.68 -21.19
CA ALA A 572 -29.62 -46.28 -20.39
C ALA A 572 -28.42 -47.25 -20.52
N ASP A 573 -28.68 -48.46 -21.01
CA ASP A 573 -27.66 -49.49 -21.30
C ASP A 573 -26.99 -49.28 -22.66
N PHE A 574 -27.50 -48.37 -23.51
CA PHE A 574 -26.85 -47.97 -24.76
C PHE A 574 -25.63 -47.10 -24.45
N LYS A 575 -24.53 -47.76 -24.09
CA LYS A 575 -23.23 -47.18 -23.76
C LYS A 575 -22.19 -47.57 -24.80
N LEU A 576 -21.05 -46.89 -24.82
CA LEU A 576 -19.95 -47.20 -25.73
C LEU A 576 -19.47 -48.66 -25.60
N ASP A 577 -19.51 -49.22 -24.38
CA ASP A 577 -19.21 -50.64 -24.15
C ASP A 577 -20.13 -51.57 -24.95
N LEU A 578 -21.44 -51.27 -25.04
CA LEU A 578 -22.38 -52.07 -25.83
C LEU A 578 -22.11 -51.92 -27.33
N ILE A 579 -21.83 -50.71 -27.80
CA ILE A 579 -21.51 -50.42 -29.22
C ILE A 579 -20.26 -51.20 -29.66
N MET A 580 -19.25 -51.27 -28.79
CA MET A 580 -18.05 -52.07 -29.06
C MET A 580 -18.31 -53.57 -29.02
N ARG A 581 -19.07 -54.07 -28.03
CA ARG A 581 -19.42 -55.49 -27.91
C ARG A 581 -20.23 -55.99 -29.11
N LEU A 582 -21.11 -55.15 -29.63
CA LEU A 582 -21.92 -55.42 -30.82
C LEU A 582 -21.16 -55.18 -32.13
N ASN A 583 -19.88 -54.78 -32.06
CA ASN A 583 -18.97 -54.61 -33.19
C ASN A 583 -19.52 -53.69 -34.30
N PHE A 584 -20.11 -52.54 -33.91
CA PHE A 584 -20.59 -51.53 -34.86
C PHE A 584 -19.48 -51.05 -35.82
N GLN A 585 -18.22 -51.14 -35.40
CA GLN A 585 -17.05 -50.77 -36.22
C GLN A 585 -16.96 -51.55 -37.53
N ALA A 586 -17.48 -52.79 -37.59
CA ALA A 586 -17.51 -53.59 -38.81
C ALA A 586 -18.49 -53.05 -39.87
N TYR A 587 -19.46 -52.23 -39.47
CA TYR A 587 -20.52 -51.66 -40.32
C TYR A 587 -20.44 -50.13 -40.42
N ALA A 588 -19.26 -49.56 -40.13
CA ALA A 588 -19.10 -48.12 -40.00
C ALA A 588 -19.39 -47.36 -41.30
N GLU A 589 -19.01 -47.91 -42.45
CA GLU A 589 -19.25 -47.28 -43.75
C GLU A 589 -20.76 -47.24 -44.07
N GLU A 590 -21.47 -48.33 -43.83
CA GLU A 590 -22.91 -48.41 -44.05
C GLU A 590 -23.71 -47.56 -43.06
N ILE A 591 -23.28 -47.47 -41.80
CA ILE A 591 -23.88 -46.59 -40.81
C ILE A 591 -23.67 -45.12 -41.19
N ALA A 592 -22.49 -44.75 -41.70
CA ALA A 592 -22.23 -43.42 -42.24
C ALA A 592 -23.14 -43.08 -43.42
N GLU A 593 -23.41 -44.04 -44.31
CA GLU A 593 -24.38 -43.86 -45.40
C GLU A 593 -25.81 -43.64 -44.88
N ILE A 594 -26.24 -44.38 -43.84
CA ILE A 594 -27.56 -44.23 -43.22
C ILE A 594 -27.67 -42.87 -42.51
N SER A 595 -26.63 -42.46 -41.77
CA SER A 595 -26.53 -41.15 -41.12
C SER A 595 -26.64 -40.01 -42.14
N ASN A 596 -25.88 -40.10 -43.25
CA ASN A 596 -25.96 -39.11 -44.32
C ASN A 596 -27.34 -39.08 -44.98
N ALA A 597 -27.96 -40.25 -45.20
CA ALA A 597 -29.33 -40.34 -45.71
C ALA A 597 -30.31 -39.60 -44.79
N ALA A 598 -30.19 -39.76 -43.47
CA ALA A 598 -31.03 -39.06 -42.51
C ALA A 598 -30.91 -37.53 -42.61
N THR A 599 -29.69 -37.02 -42.77
CA THR A 599 -29.43 -35.58 -42.97
C THR A 599 -30.09 -35.07 -44.27
N MET A 600 -29.94 -35.81 -45.37
CA MET A 600 -30.53 -35.43 -46.65
C MET A 600 -32.06 -35.49 -46.61
N GLU A 601 -32.63 -36.49 -45.94
CA GLU A 601 -34.08 -36.59 -45.70
C GLU A 601 -34.62 -35.39 -44.91
N LEU A 602 -33.92 -34.95 -43.86
CA LEU A 602 -34.34 -33.77 -43.08
C LEU A 602 -34.33 -32.49 -43.93
N ASN A 603 -33.37 -32.34 -44.86
CA ASN A 603 -33.33 -31.21 -45.78
C ASN A 603 -34.56 -31.19 -46.71
N ILE A 604 -34.99 -32.35 -47.21
CA ILE A 604 -36.21 -32.49 -48.02
C ILE A 604 -37.44 -32.15 -47.17
N GLU A 605 -37.53 -32.68 -45.95
CA GLU A 605 -38.65 -32.40 -45.03
C GLU A 605 -38.78 -30.90 -44.72
N ASN A 606 -37.68 -30.23 -44.41
CA ASN A 606 -37.66 -28.80 -44.13
C ASN A 606 -38.00 -27.97 -45.38
N GLY A 607 -37.49 -28.36 -46.55
CA GLY A 607 -37.83 -27.75 -47.82
C GLY A 607 -39.32 -27.83 -48.14
N LEU A 608 -39.94 -29.00 -47.96
CA LEU A 608 -41.38 -29.20 -48.16
C LEU A 608 -42.23 -28.38 -47.17
N LYS A 609 -41.82 -28.30 -45.90
CA LYS A 609 -42.48 -27.45 -44.90
C LYS A 609 -42.42 -25.98 -45.31
N ALA A 610 -41.28 -25.50 -45.79
CA ALA A 610 -41.12 -24.12 -46.26
C ALA A 610 -42.04 -23.82 -47.45
N ILE A 611 -42.06 -24.70 -48.46
CA ILE A 611 -42.94 -24.57 -49.63
C ILE A 611 -44.40 -24.51 -49.19
N ARG A 612 -44.83 -25.43 -48.31
CA ARG A 612 -46.21 -25.46 -47.79
C ARG A 612 -46.62 -24.15 -47.13
N GLU A 613 -45.76 -23.59 -46.27
CA GLU A 613 -46.08 -22.36 -45.55
C GLU A 613 -46.06 -21.12 -46.45
N VAL A 614 -45.20 -21.07 -47.48
CA VAL A 614 -45.24 -19.99 -48.47
C VAL A 614 -46.59 -20.03 -49.20
N TRP A 615 -46.95 -21.16 -49.80
CA TRP A 615 -48.14 -21.28 -50.64
C TRP A 615 -49.47 -21.16 -49.89
N LYS A 616 -49.47 -21.41 -48.58
CA LYS A 616 -50.61 -21.11 -47.72
C LYS A 616 -50.89 -19.60 -47.62
N ASN A 617 -49.86 -18.77 -47.73
CA ASN A 617 -49.91 -17.32 -47.53
C ASN A 617 -49.79 -16.52 -48.84
N THR A 618 -49.43 -17.15 -49.96
CA THR A 618 -49.34 -16.50 -51.27
C THR A 618 -50.71 -16.06 -51.78
N THR A 619 -50.98 -14.76 -51.67
CA THR A 619 -52.25 -14.15 -52.10
C THR A 619 -52.31 -14.00 -53.62
N PHE A 620 -53.52 -14.15 -54.19
CA PHE A 620 -53.78 -13.94 -55.62
C PHE A 620 -54.56 -12.63 -55.82
N GLU A 621 -53.89 -11.56 -56.25
CA GLU A 621 -54.49 -10.23 -56.33
C GLU A 621 -55.39 -10.07 -57.57
N MET A 622 -56.70 -9.95 -57.33
CA MET A 622 -57.69 -9.59 -58.35
C MET A 622 -58.39 -8.27 -58.00
N GLN A 623 -58.62 -7.44 -59.00
CA GLN A 623 -59.34 -6.16 -58.91
C GLN A 623 -60.74 -6.29 -59.52
N HIS A 624 -61.74 -5.66 -58.92
CA HIS A 624 -63.08 -5.57 -59.51
C HIS A 624 -63.05 -4.82 -60.86
N HIS A 625 -63.78 -5.33 -61.86
CA HIS A 625 -63.86 -4.72 -63.20
C HIS A 625 -65.28 -4.28 -63.57
N ARG A 626 -66.25 -5.20 -63.64
CA ARG A 626 -67.64 -4.89 -64.05
C ARG A 626 -68.62 -5.99 -63.62
N GLY A 627 -69.74 -5.63 -62.98
CA GLY A 627 -70.69 -6.64 -62.47
C GLY A 627 -70.00 -7.56 -61.46
N ASP A 628 -70.12 -8.88 -61.64
CA ASP A 628 -69.41 -9.89 -60.85
C ASP A 628 -68.06 -10.32 -61.47
N MET A 629 -67.54 -9.57 -62.46
CA MET A 629 -66.28 -9.85 -63.14
C MET A 629 -65.09 -9.21 -62.42
N TYR A 630 -64.03 -9.99 -62.22
CA TYR A 630 -62.76 -9.55 -61.66
C TYR A 630 -61.62 -9.66 -62.69
N LYS A 631 -60.60 -8.82 -62.56
CA LYS A 631 -59.38 -8.84 -63.38
C LYS A 631 -58.17 -9.13 -62.51
N ILE A 632 -57.26 -9.94 -63.00
CA ILE A 632 -55.95 -10.21 -62.39
C ILE A 632 -55.13 -8.90 -62.43
N LYS A 633 -54.58 -8.49 -61.27
CA LYS A 633 -53.85 -7.22 -61.12
C LYS A 633 -52.34 -7.40 -61.27
N THR A 634 -51.73 -8.20 -60.40
CA THR A 634 -50.29 -8.46 -60.37
C THR A 634 -50.05 -9.95 -60.17
N VAL A 635 -49.12 -10.52 -60.92
CA VAL A 635 -48.75 -11.94 -60.85
C VAL A 635 -47.25 -12.19 -60.68
N ASP A 636 -46.41 -11.14 -60.76
CA ASP A 636 -44.95 -11.28 -60.86
C ASP A 636 -44.36 -12.07 -59.67
N ASP A 637 -44.75 -11.71 -58.44
CA ASP A 637 -44.29 -12.41 -57.23
C ASP A 637 -44.75 -13.86 -57.19
N VAL A 638 -46.00 -14.13 -57.60
CA VAL A 638 -46.57 -15.49 -57.62
C VAL A 638 -45.86 -16.35 -58.66
N MET A 639 -45.60 -15.81 -59.86
CA MET A 639 -44.88 -16.52 -60.93
C MET A 639 -43.42 -16.79 -60.54
N GLN A 640 -42.73 -15.82 -59.92
CA GLN A 640 -41.37 -16.03 -59.41
C GLN A 640 -41.33 -17.17 -58.39
N PHE A 641 -42.26 -17.17 -57.41
CA PHE A 641 -42.34 -18.27 -56.44
C PHE A 641 -42.69 -19.62 -57.08
N LEU A 642 -43.44 -19.65 -58.19
CA LEU A 642 -43.73 -20.89 -58.92
C LEU A 642 -42.46 -21.43 -59.56
N GLU A 643 -41.68 -20.60 -60.26
CA GLU A 643 -40.44 -21.02 -60.93
C GLU A 643 -39.41 -21.54 -59.92
N ASP A 644 -39.16 -20.80 -58.84
CA ASP A 644 -38.17 -21.16 -57.83
C ASP A 644 -38.52 -22.48 -57.14
N HIS A 645 -39.78 -22.62 -56.69
CA HIS A 645 -40.22 -23.83 -56.02
C HIS A 645 -40.37 -25.03 -56.96
N GLN A 646 -40.66 -24.83 -58.25
CA GLN A 646 -40.64 -25.89 -59.26
C GLN A 646 -39.22 -26.48 -59.42
N VAL A 647 -38.21 -25.62 -59.55
CA VAL A 647 -36.81 -26.06 -59.62
C VAL A 647 -36.41 -26.77 -58.33
N GLN A 648 -36.80 -26.24 -57.17
CA GLN A 648 -36.51 -26.83 -55.87
C GLN A 648 -37.14 -28.23 -55.73
N LEU A 649 -38.41 -28.40 -56.08
CA LEU A 649 -39.12 -29.68 -56.02
C LEU A 649 -38.54 -30.70 -57.00
N SER A 650 -38.18 -30.28 -58.22
CA SER A 650 -37.53 -31.14 -59.20
C SER A 650 -36.17 -31.64 -58.70
N SER A 651 -35.39 -30.75 -58.07
CA SER A 651 -34.13 -31.10 -57.42
C SER A 651 -34.34 -32.12 -56.29
N MET A 652 -35.30 -31.89 -55.38
CA MET A 652 -35.64 -32.85 -54.31
C MET A 652 -36.02 -34.22 -54.89
N LYS A 653 -36.86 -34.24 -55.94
CA LYS A 653 -37.35 -35.46 -56.61
C LYS A 653 -36.25 -36.27 -57.28
N SER A 654 -35.20 -35.61 -57.76
CA SER A 654 -34.06 -36.27 -58.40
C SER A 654 -33.15 -37.04 -57.44
N THR A 655 -33.26 -36.79 -56.12
CA THR A 655 -32.42 -37.43 -55.11
C THR A 655 -32.95 -38.81 -54.71
N LYS A 656 -32.05 -39.74 -54.37
CA LYS A 656 -32.43 -41.07 -53.84
C LYS A 656 -33.09 -41.00 -52.46
N TYR A 657 -32.92 -39.89 -51.73
CA TYR A 657 -33.42 -39.69 -50.36
C TYR A 657 -34.88 -39.23 -50.32
N VAL A 658 -35.50 -39.00 -51.48
CA VAL A 658 -36.88 -38.52 -51.57
C VAL A 658 -37.92 -39.60 -51.26
N GLU A 659 -37.53 -40.88 -51.22
CA GLU A 659 -38.45 -42.02 -51.11
C GLU A 659 -39.53 -41.87 -50.02
N PRO A 660 -39.22 -41.43 -48.78
CA PRO A 660 -40.24 -41.21 -47.74
C PRO A 660 -41.24 -40.08 -48.06
N PHE A 661 -40.83 -39.13 -48.90
CA PHE A 661 -41.55 -37.89 -49.22
C PHE A 661 -42.08 -37.82 -50.66
N ILE A 662 -41.87 -38.86 -51.48
CA ILE A 662 -42.14 -38.84 -52.92
C ILE A 662 -43.59 -38.46 -53.25
N LYS A 663 -44.56 -38.93 -52.45
CA LYS A 663 -45.98 -38.60 -52.63
C LYS A 663 -46.26 -37.12 -52.42
N GLU A 664 -45.57 -36.51 -51.45
CA GLU A 664 -45.75 -35.10 -51.12
C GLU A 664 -45.03 -34.20 -52.12
N VAL A 665 -43.80 -34.53 -52.50
CA VAL A 665 -43.05 -33.81 -53.55
C VAL A 665 -43.81 -33.82 -54.88
N ASP A 666 -44.29 -35.00 -55.30
CA ASP A 666 -45.04 -35.15 -56.57
C ASP A 666 -46.38 -34.39 -56.55
N TYR A 667 -47.05 -34.33 -55.40
CA TYR A 667 -48.27 -33.52 -55.23
C TYR A 667 -47.99 -32.02 -55.41
N TRP A 668 -46.96 -31.49 -54.75
CA TRP A 668 -46.61 -30.08 -54.85
C TRP A 668 -46.11 -29.71 -56.25
N GLU A 669 -45.26 -30.54 -56.86
CA GLU A 669 -44.75 -30.30 -58.21
C GLU A 669 -45.87 -30.22 -59.25
N LYS A 670 -46.82 -31.17 -59.21
CA LYS A 670 -47.99 -31.17 -60.11
C LYS A 670 -48.93 -30.00 -59.83
N SER A 671 -49.19 -29.70 -58.56
CA SER A 671 -50.13 -28.65 -58.16
C SER A 671 -49.62 -27.27 -58.55
N LEU A 672 -48.35 -26.97 -58.28
CA LEU A 672 -47.74 -25.69 -58.65
C LEU A 672 -47.61 -25.56 -60.17
N GLY A 673 -47.29 -26.64 -60.89
CA GLY A 673 -47.19 -26.62 -62.34
C GLY A 673 -48.53 -26.27 -63.00
N TYR A 674 -49.61 -26.88 -62.49
CA TYR A 674 -50.96 -26.57 -62.94
C TYR A 674 -51.38 -25.12 -62.64
N VAL A 675 -50.99 -24.57 -61.48
CA VAL A 675 -51.26 -23.18 -61.11
C VAL A 675 -50.56 -22.22 -62.08
N ALA A 676 -49.29 -22.48 -62.41
CA ALA A 676 -48.52 -21.67 -63.37
C ALA A 676 -49.21 -21.61 -64.74
N GLU A 677 -49.58 -22.78 -65.28
CA GLU A 677 -50.31 -22.89 -66.55
C GLU A 677 -51.65 -22.14 -66.51
N CYS A 678 -52.42 -22.27 -65.43
CA CYS A 678 -53.71 -21.58 -65.29
C CYS A 678 -53.56 -20.06 -65.25
N ILE A 679 -52.57 -19.53 -64.53
CA ILE A 679 -52.31 -18.09 -64.46
C ILE A 679 -51.92 -17.56 -65.83
N GLU A 680 -51.00 -18.23 -66.54
CA GLU A 680 -50.53 -17.80 -67.85
C GLU A 680 -51.68 -17.72 -68.87
N ILE A 681 -52.51 -18.75 -68.97
CA ILE A 681 -53.64 -18.74 -69.90
C ILE A 681 -54.72 -17.75 -69.46
N SER A 682 -54.97 -17.59 -68.15
CA SER A 682 -55.90 -16.57 -67.65
C SER A 682 -55.49 -15.16 -68.07
N LEU A 683 -54.20 -14.84 -68.08
CA LEU A 683 -53.69 -13.56 -68.56
C LEU A 683 -53.88 -13.39 -70.07
N GLN A 684 -53.75 -14.48 -70.85
CA GLN A 684 -54.06 -14.45 -72.29
C GLN A 684 -55.54 -14.17 -72.55
N VAL A 685 -56.44 -14.87 -71.84
CA VAL A 685 -57.90 -14.63 -71.90
C VAL A 685 -58.20 -13.19 -71.52
N GLN A 686 -57.69 -12.71 -70.39
CA GLN A 686 -57.91 -11.34 -69.92
C GLN A 686 -57.45 -10.30 -70.93
N ARG A 687 -56.26 -10.44 -71.51
CA ARG A 687 -55.71 -9.49 -72.50
C ARG A 687 -56.59 -9.40 -73.75
N ARG A 688 -56.95 -10.55 -74.33
CA ARG A 688 -57.79 -10.62 -75.54
C ARG A 688 -59.23 -10.16 -75.25
N TYR A 689 -59.78 -10.54 -74.12
CA TYR A 689 -61.12 -10.14 -73.68
C TYR A 689 -61.22 -8.62 -73.51
N LEU A 690 -60.29 -7.99 -72.78
CA LEU A 690 -60.32 -6.54 -72.55
C LEU A 690 -60.20 -5.76 -73.86
N TYR A 691 -59.39 -6.23 -74.81
CA TYR A 691 -59.31 -5.64 -76.14
C TYR A 691 -60.67 -5.70 -76.87
N LEU A 692 -61.28 -6.87 -76.95
CA LEU A 692 -62.59 -7.05 -77.60
C LEU A 692 -63.73 -6.33 -76.86
N GLU A 693 -63.68 -6.21 -75.53
CA GLU A 693 -64.66 -5.49 -74.74
C GLU A 693 -64.72 -4.01 -75.14
N THR A 694 -63.57 -3.36 -75.35
CA THR A 694 -63.54 -1.96 -75.82
C THR A 694 -64.18 -1.81 -77.19
N ILE A 695 -64.02 -2.80 -78.07
CA ILE A 695 -64.50 -2.76 -79.46
C ILE A 695 -66.01 -3.02 -79.53
N PHE A 696 -66.49 -4.05 -78.84
CA PHE A 696 -67.90 -4.41 -78.79
C PHE A 696 -68.74 -3.53 -77.85
N SER A 697 -68.13 -2.54 -77.18
CA SER A 697 -68.88 -1.51 -76.45
C SER A 697 -69.71 -0.61 -77.38
N GLY A 698 -69.30 -0.46 -78.65
CA GLY A 698 -70.01 0.33 -79.66
C GLY A 698 -71.19 -0.41 -80.29
N GLU A 699 -72.40 0.16 -80.20
CA GLU A 699 -73.62 -0.42 -80.80
C GLU A 699 -73.54 -0.65 -82.31
N ASP A 700 -72.78 0.20 -83.02
CA ASP A 700 -72.68 0.15 -84.48
C ASP A 700 -71.86 -1.06 -84.96
N ILE A 701 -70.78 -1.42 -84.26
CA ILE A 701 -69.98 -2.62 -84.56
C ILE A 701 -70.76 -3.88 -84.18
N ARG A 702 -71.47 -3.88 -83.04
CA ARG A 702 -72.33 -5.00 -82.64
C ARG A 702 -73.38 -5.38 -83.70
N LYS A 703 -73.95 -4.39 -84.39
CA LYS A 703 -74.93 -4.62 -85.47
C LYS A 703 -74.31 -5.20 -86.74
N GLN A 704 -73.01 -4.98 -86.97
CA GLN A 704 -72.30 -5.45 -88.17
C GLN A 704 -71.80 -6.89 -88.04
N LEU A 705 -71.57 -7.37 -86.81
CA LEU A 705 -71.05 -8.71 -86.50
C LEU A 705 -71.95 -9.47 -85.50
N PRO A 706 -73.21 -9.79 -85.86
CA PRO A 706 -74.19 -10.33 -84.91
C PRO A 706 -73.86 -11.76 -84.44
N ALA A 707 -73.19 -12.58 -85.26
CA ALA A 707 -72.82 -13.95 -84.89
C ALA A 707 -71.69 -13.95 -83.84
N GLU A 708 -70.69 -13.09 -84.04
CA GLU A 708 -69.56 -12.93 -83.14
C GLU A 708 -69.98 -12.28 -81.81
N VAL A 709 -70.96 -11.38 -81.82
CA VAL A 709 -71.53 -10.79 -80.59
C VAL A 709 -72.18 -11.85 -79.70
N LEU A 710 -72.93 -12.79 -80.28
CA LEU A 710 -73.53 -13.88 -79.49
C LEU A 710 -72.46 -14.75 -78.82
N ILE A 711 -71.37 -15.05 -79.53
CA ILE A 711 -70.24 -15.82 -78.99
C ILE A 711 -69.52 -15.00 -77.90
N PHE A 712 -69.30 -13.71 -78.12
CA PHE A 712 -68.65 -12.81 -77.17
C PHE A 712 -69.47 -12.63 -75.87
N ASP A 713 -70.80 -12.45 -75.97
CA ASP A 713 -71.66 -12.30 -74.80
C ASP A 713 -71.73 -13.62 -73.99
N ALA A 714 -71.78 -14.79 -74.65
CA ALA A 714 -71.69 -16.09 -73.99
C ALA A 714 -70.33 -16.31 -73.30
N LEU A 715 -69.24 -15.88 -73.95
CA LEU A 715 -67.89 -15.92 -73.39
C LEU A 715 -67.76 -14.98 -72.18
N THR A 716 -68.37 -13.80 -72.25
CA THR A 716 -68.38 -12.82 -71.15
C THR A 716 -69.02 -13.41 -69.90
N ALA A 717 -70.17 -14.09 -70.03
CA ALA A 717 -70.82 -14.78 -68.92
C ALA A 717 -69.92 -15.88 -68.32
N ALA A 718 -69.28 -16.70 -69.16
CA ALA A 718 -68.38 -17.75 -68.71
C ALA A 718 -67.10 -17.18 -68.05
N TRP A 719 -66.55 -16.08 -68.57
CA TRP A 719 -65.38 -15.39 -67.99
C TRP A 719 -65.72 -14.75 -66.63
N THR A 720 -66.96 -14.27 -66.47
CA THR A 720 -67.47 -13.75 -65.18
C THR A 720 -67.53 -14.85 -64.13
N GLU A 721 -68.04 -16.02 -64.48
CA GLU A 721 -68.06 -17.20 -63.59
C GLU A 721 -66.64 -17.64 -63.19
N VAL A 722 -65.73 -17.70 -64.15
CA VAL A 722 -64.33 -18.11 -63.91
C VAL A 722 -63.62 -17.11 -63.00
N THR A 723 -63.67 -15.81 -63.31
CA THR A 723 -63.00 -14.77 -62.51
C THR A 723 -63.60 -14.61 -61.11
N GLY A 724 -64.93 -14.76 -60.97
CA GLY A 724 -65.59 -14.81 -59.66
C GLY A 724 -65.16 -16.01 -58.82
N SER A 725 -65.03 -17.19 -59.44
CA SER A 725 -64.54 -18.40 -58.76
C SER A 725 -63.07 -18.28 -58.35
N MET A 726 -62.23 -17.69 -59.20
CA MET A 726 -60.81 -17.43 -58.89
C MET A 726 -60.67 -16.42 -57.74
N HIS A 727 -61.50 -15.38 -57.69
CA HIS A 727 -61.48 -14.38 -56.63
C HIS A 727 -61.95 -14.93 -55.27
N ALA A 728 -62.83 -15.94 -55.26
CA ALA A 728 -63.30 -16.56 -54.04
C ALA A 728 -62.20 -17.36 -53.30
N GLY A 729 -61.13 -17.77 -53.99
CA GLY A 729 -59.98 -18.44 -53.40
C GLY A 729 -59.12 -17.49 -52.57
N LYS A 730 -58.66 -17.92 -51.38
CA LYS A 730 -57.87 -17.06 -50.47
C LYS A 730 -56.39 -16.98 -50.84
N ASN A 731 -55.88 -17.98 -51.55
CA ASN A 731 -54.50 -18.07 -52.02
C ASN A 731 -54.46 -18.51 -53.50
N ALA A 732 -53.29 -18.41 -54.13
CA ALA A 732 -53.12 -18.73 -55.56
C ALA A 732 -53.48 -20.18 -55.93
N ILE A 733 -53.29 -21.12 -55.01
CA ILE A 733 -53.65 -22.54 -55.20
C ILE A 733 -55.17 -22.71 -55.21
N GLU A 734 -55.87 -22.16 -54.22
CA GLU A 734 -57.34 -22.18 -54.14
C GLU A 734 -57.97 -21.44 -55.33
N ALA A 735 -57.36 -20.33 -55.77
CA ALA A 735 -57.82 -19.56 -56.92
C ALA A 735 -57.77 -20.37 -58.23
N CYS A 736 -56.76 -21.23 -58.41
CA CYS A 736 -56.60 -22.01 -59.65
C CYS A 736 -57.17 -23.45 -59.56
N ILE A 737 -57.23 -24.03 -58.36
CA ILE A 737 -57.66 -25.41 -58.09
C ILE A 737 -58.96 -25.42 -57.26
N TYR A 738 -59.94 -24.60 -57.64
CA TYR A 738 -61.28 -24.65 -57.02
C TYR A 738 -62.12 -25.85 -57.52
N LYS A 739 -61.72 -26.47 -58.64
CA LYS A 739 -62.27 -27.71 -59.20
C LYS A 739 -61.13 -28.68 -59.55
N PRO A 740 -61.39 -30.00 -59.62
CA PRO A 740 -60.36 -30.99 -59.95
C PRO A 740 -59.63 -30.67 -61.27
N GLN A 741 -58.31 -30.80 -61.26
CA GLN A 741 -57.46 -30.62 -62.44
C GLN A 741 -57.85 -31.63 -63.54
N PRO A 742 -57.85 -31.28 -64.84
CA PRO A 742 -57.46 -30.01 -65.45
C PRO A 742 -58.64 -29.10 -65.86
N TYR A 743 -59.69 -28.98 -65.02
CA TYR A 743 -60.91 -28.23 -65.35
C TYR A 743 -60.67 -26.78 -65.80
N LEU A 744 -60.01 -25.96 -64.98
CA LEU A 744 -59.84 -24.52 -65.24
C LEU A 744 -59.02 -24.30 -66.51
N PHE A 745 -57.85 -24.93 -66.59
CA PHE A 745 -56.99 -24.92 -67.78
C PHE A 745 -57.75 -25.22 -69.09
N ASN A 746 -58.53 -26.30 -69.13
CA ASN A 746 -59.30 -26.66 -70.32
C ASN A 746 -60.36 -25.59 -70.66
N LYS A 747 -61.03 -25.05 -69.63
CA LYS A 747 -62.03 -24.00 -69.81
C LYS A 747 -61.42 -22.71 -70.36
N LEU A 748 -60.24 -22.32 -69.86
CA LEU A 748 -59.50 -21.15 -70.30
C LEU A 748 -59.00 -21.30 -71.75
N ASN A 749 -58.48 -22.47 -72.13
CA ASN A 749 -58.07 -22.74 -73.52
C ASN A 749 -59.25 -22.63 -74.50
N GLN A 750 -60.42 -23.18 -74.15
CA GLN A 750 -61.63 -23.01 -74.97
C GLN A 750 -62.02 -21.53 -75.11
N MET A 751 -61.83 -20.72 -74.05
CA MET A 751 -62.07 -19.28 -74.14
C MET A 751 -61.07 -18.59 -75.06
N VAL A 752 -59.78 -18.95 -74.99
CA VAL A 752 -58.75 -18.46 -75.90
C VAL A 752 -59.11 -18.74 -77.35
N ASP A 753 -59.48 -19.99 -77.68
CA ASP A 753 -59.86 -20.37 -79.04
C ASP A 753 -61.05 -19.57 -79.57
N ASN A 754 -62.06 -19.36 -78.72
CA ASN A 754 -63.23 -18.55 -79.06
C ASN A 754 -62.87 -17.06 -79.27
N LEU A 755 -61.99 -16.50 -78.42
CA LEU A 755 -61.51 -15.12 -78.55
C LEU A 755 -60.70 -14.93 -79.83
N ASP A 756 -59.79 -15.87 -80.15
CA ASP A 756 -59.02 -15.83 -81.39
C ASP A 756 -59.92 -16.00 -82.63
N GLY A 757 -60.97 -16.82 -82.53
CA GLY A 757 -62.00 -16.91 -83.56
C GLY A 757 -62.69 -15.58 -83.83
N ILE A 758 -63.08 -14.85 -82.77
CA ILE A 758 -63.69 -13.52 -82.87
C ILE A 758 -62.69 -12.50 -83.45
N LEU A 759 -61.42 -12.53 -83.01
CA LEU A 759 -60.38 -11.63 -83.53
C LEU A 759 -60.16 -11.82 -85.04
N ARG A 760 -60.08 -13.07 -85.52
CA ARG A 760 -59.95 -13.37 -86.96
C ARG A 760 -61.16 -12.89 -87.75
N ALA A 761 -62.37 -13.03 -87.21
CA ALA A 761 -63.59 -12.52 -87.83
C ALA A 761 -63.57 -10.98 -87.91
N LEU A 762 -63.12 -10.31 -86.85
CA LEU A 762 -62.95 -8.87 -86.81
C LEU A 762 -61.91 -8.37 -87.83
N GLU A 763 -60.75 -9.03 -87.93
CA GLU A 763 -59.72 -8.70 -88.94
C GLU A 763 -60.27 -8.82 -90.36
N LYS A 764 -60.97 -9.92 -90.65
CA LYS A 764 -61.63 -10.12 -91.96
C LYS A 764 -62.66 -9.02 -92.25
N TYR A 765 -63.40 -8.59 -91.24
CA TYR A 765 -64.34 -7.47 -91.35
C TYR A 765 -63.62 -6.13 -91.65
N LEU A 766 -62.55 -5.83 -90.91
CA LEU A 766 -61.75 -4.62 -91.12
C LEU A 766 -61.12 -4.60 -92.52
N GLU A 767 -60.61 -5.72 -92.99
CA GLU A 767 -60.04 -5.87 -94.32
C GLU A 767 -61.09 -5.63 -95.42
N THR A 768 -62.31 -6.13 -95.22
CA THR A 768 -63.44 -5.84 -96.12
C THR A 768 -63.73 -4.34 -96.18
N LYS A 769 -63.64 -3.61 -95.05
CA LYS A 769 -63.81 -2.15 -95.04
C LYS A 769 -62.64 -1.42 -95.71
N ARG A 770 -61.41 -1.91 -95.58
CA ARG A 770 -60.23 -1.38 -96.29
C ARG A 770 -60.34 -1.52 -97.80
N GLN A 771 -60.87 -2.64 -98.28
CA GLN A 771 -61.13 -2.84 -99.72
C GLN A 771 -62.16 -1.83 -100.28
N LEU A 772 -63.19 -1.49 -99.50
CA LEU A 772 -64.18 -0.48 -99.89
C LEU A 772 -63.64 0.94 -99.91
N PHE A 773 -62.66 1.26 -99.04
CA PHE A 773 -62.01 2.56 -99.00
C PHE A 773 -60.50 2.42 -98.76
N PRO A 774 -59.68 2.38 -99.83
CA PRO A 774 -58.25 2.06 -99.75
C PRO A 774 -57.41 2.99 -98.84
N ARG A 775 -57.89 4.18 -98.51
CA ARG A 775 -57.16 5.05 -97.57
C ARG A 775 -57.11 4.47 -96.15
N PHE A 776 -58.00 3.54 -95.80
CA PHE A 776 -57.96 2.83 -94.51
C PHE A 776 -56.75 1.88 -94.36
N TYR A 777 -55.97 1.62 -95.42
CA TYR A 777 -54.68 0.92 -95.27
C TYR A 777 -53.61 1.77 -94.57
N PHE A 778 -53.77 3.10 -94.52
CA PHE A 778 -52.80 4.01 -93.91
C PHE A 778 -53.02 4.25 -92.40
N ILE A 779 -53.99 3.57 -91.80
CA ILE A 779 -54.32 3.69 -90.37
C ILE A 779 -54.31 2.32 -89.69
N SER A 780 -54.02 2.31 -88.38
CA SER A 780 -54.01 1.08 -87.59
C SER A 780 -55.41 0.46 -87.48
N ASN A 781 -55.47 -0.81 -87.07
CA ASN A 781 -56.75 -1.49 -86.82
C ASN A 781 -57.58 -0.72 -85.76
N ASP A 782 -56.93 -0.19 -84.71
CA ASP A 782 -57.61 0.55 -83.64
C ASP A 782 -58.16 1.90 -84.13
N ASP A 783 -57.38 2.65 -84.92
CA ASP A 783 -57.84 3.88 -85.57
C ASP A 783 -59.04 3.60 -86.51
N LEU A 784 -59.00 2.48 -87.24
CA LEU A 784 -60.07 2.09 -88.15
C LEU A 784 -61.34 1.70 -87.38
N LEU A 785 -61.20 0.98 -86.26
CA LEU A 785 -62.31 0.63 -85.39
C LEU A 785 -62.95 1.86 -84.75
N GLU A 786 -62.16 2.86 -84.35
CA GLU A 786 -62.68 4.12 -83.79
C GLU A 786 -63.49 4.92 -84.82
N ILE A 787 -63.05 4.94 -86.08
CA ILE A 787 -63.79 5.56 -87.19
C ILE A 787 -65.10 4.81 -87.46
N LEU A 788 -65.06 3.48 -87.51
CA LEU A 788 -66.24 2.64 -87.76
C LEU A 788 -67.26 2.69 -86.61
N GLY A 789 -66.78 2.74 -85.36
CA GLY A 789 -67.60 2.83 -84.15
C GLY A 789 -68.29 4.18 -83.96
N ASN A 790 -67.72 5.25 -84.52
CA ASN A 790 -68.26 6.62 -84.41
C ASN A 790 -68.89 7.14 -85.72
N SER A 791 -69.35 6.24 -86.59
CA SER A 791 -69.86 6.57 -87.94
C SER A 791 -70.95 7.67 -87.97
N LYS A 792 -71.74 7.79 -86.90
CA LYS A 792 -72.82 8.78 -86.74
C LYS A 792 -72.40 10.13 -86.14
N ARG A 793 -71.15 10.26 -85.66
CA ARG A 793 -70.63 11.46 -85.00
C ARG A 793 -69.40 11.99 -85.75
N PRO A 794 -69.59 12.74 -86.85
CA PRO A 794 -68.49 13.28 -87.67
C PRO A 794 -67.45 14.09 -86.89
N SER A 795 -67.83 14.68 -85.75
CA SER A 795 -66.94 15.41 -84.84
C SER A 795 -65.80 14.56 -84.28
N LEU A 796 -66.08 13.28 -83.96
CA LEU A 796 -65.09 12.34 -83.39
C LEU A 796 -64.16 11.79 -84.47
N ILE A 797 -64.65 11.66 -85.70
CA ILE A 797 -63.86 11.20 -86.86
C ILE A 797 -62.80 12.26 -87.27
N GLN A 798 -62.98 13.53 -86.92
CA GLN A 798 -62.06 14.61 -87.34
C GLN A 798 -60.61 14.37 -86.92
N VAL A 799 -60.37 13.73 -85.77
CA VAL A 799 -59.02 13.44 -85.26
C VAL A 799 -58.24 12.54 -86.22
N HIS A 800 -58.92 11.64 -86.93
CA HIS A 800 -58.30 10.70 -87.86
C HIS A 800 -58.21 11.26 -89.29
N LEU A 801 -58.85 12.39 -89.61
CA LEU A 801 -58.82 12.96 -90.97
C LEU A 801 -57.42 13.36 -91.41
N LYS A 802 -56.60 13.89 -90.51
CA LYS A 802 -55.18 14.19 -90.77
C LYS A 802 -54.38 12.94 -91.17
N LYS A 803 -54.77 11.76 -90.68
CA LYS A 803 -54.13 10.48 -91.02
C LYS A 803 -54.60 9.92 -92.38
N LEU A 804 -55.81 10.28 -92.82
CA LEU A 804 -56.42 9.77 -94.05
C LEU A 804 -56.22 10.66 -95.28
N PHE A 805 -56.04 11.97 -95.09
CA PHE A 805 -55.96 12.95 -96.17
C PHE A 805 -54.80 13.91 -95.96
N ASP A 806 -53.99 14.06 -97.00
CA ASP A 806 -52.93 15.07 -97.02
C ASP A 806 -53.54 16.48 -97.08
N ASN A 807 -52.98 17.42 -96.33
CA ASN A 807 -53.43 18.81 -96.20
C ASN A 807 -54.87 19.05 -95.66
N VAL A 808 -55.51 18.06 -95.03
CA VAL A 808 -56.82 18.22 -94.36
C VAL A 808 -56.70 17.93 -92.87
N ASN A 809 -56.71 18.97 -92.04
CA ASN A 809 -56.61 18.81 -90.58
C ASN A 809 -57.98 18.80 -89.88
N ARG A 810 -58.92 19.65 -90.32
CA ARG A 810 -60.29 19.73 -89.80
C ARG A 810 -61.25 20.16 -90.91
N ILE A 811 -62.49 19.70 -90.85
CA ILE A 811 -63.55 20.10 -91.77
C ILE A 811 -64.62 20.85 -90.96
N ARG A 812 -65.02 22.04 -91.42
CA ARG A 812 -66.15 22.77 -90.84
C ARG A 812 -67.45 22.12 -91.32
N ILE A 813 -68.29 21.69 -90.38
CA ILE A 813 -69.59 21.06 -90.67
C ILE A 813 -70.68 22.06 -90.30
N ASP A 814 -71.22 22.77 -91.29
CA ASP A 814 -72.37 23.66 -91.10
C ASP A 814 -73.68 22.88 -91.34
N LYS A 815 -74.71 23.09 -90.51
CA LYS A 815 -76.05 22.50 -90.71
C LYS A 815 -76.78 23.21 -91.86
N VAL A 816 -76.93 22.56 -93.01
CA VAL A 816 -77.77 23.07 -94.11
C VAL A 816 -79.22 22.63 -93.89
N ILE A 817 -80.12 23.58 -93.60
CA ILE A 817 -81.58 23.40 -93.71
C ILE A 817 -81.93 23.44 -95.21
N LYS A 818 -82.33 22.31 -95.80
CA LYS A 818 -82.88 22.25 -97.16
C LYS A 818 -84.41 22.42 -97.10
N THR A 819 -84.91 23.55 -97.58
CA THR A 819 -86.23 23.61 -98.23
C THR A 819 -86.04 24.14 -99.64
N LEU A 820 -86.44 23.35 -100.63
CA LEU A 820 -86.34 23.63 -102.07
C LEU A 820 -87.58 24.38 -102.59
N PHE A 821 -87.34 25.21 -103.62
CA PHE A 821 -88.24 25.83 -104.61
C PHE A 821 -88.67 27.31 -104.46
N MET A 822 -87.95 28.15 -105.23
CA MET A 822 -88.37 29.21 -106.16
C MET A 822 -89.78 29.81 -106.09
N LYS A 823 -89.85 31.16 -106.03
CA LYS A 823 -90.49 31.98 -107.08
C LYS A 823 -89.95 33.43 -107.11
N THR A 824 -89.78 33.89 -108.35
CA THR A 824 -89.45 35.22 -108.88
C THR A 824 -90.21 36.40 -108.28
N ASN A 825 -89.54 37.53 -107.94
CA ASN A 825 -89.47 38.78 -108.73
C ASN A 825 -88.95 40.00 -107.93
N SER A 826 -88.16 40.81 -108.65
CA SER A 826 -87.96 42.28 -108.58
C SER A 826 -87.35 42.98 -107.35
N LEU A 827 -86.21 43.64 -107.63
CA LEU A 827 -85.77 45.02 -107.27
C LEU A 827 -85.80 45.37 -105.76
N GLN A 828 -84.69 45.76 -105.13
CA GLN A 828 -83.68 46.75 -105.53
C GLN A 828 -82.36 46.48 -104.78
#